data_AF-A0AB34U1W0-F1
#
_entry.id   AF-A0AB34U1W0-F1
#
_cell.length_a   1.000
_cell.length_b   1.000
_cell.length_c   1.000
_cell.angle_alpha   90.00
_cell.angle_beta   90.00
_cell.angle_gamma   90.00
#
_symmetry.space_group_name_H-M   'P 1'
#
loop_
_entity.id
_entity.type
_entity.pdbx_description
1 polymer ?
#
loop_
_entity_poly.entity_id
_entity_poly.type
_entity_poly.pdbx_seq_one_letter_code
_entity_poly.pdbx_strand_id
1 'polypeptide(L)'
;MVAQPPNAVDDTPCAAQPLPLPLPLSDLPQLSDAQRQEVDLTWQALESLAREGILNTLQKHGLFSEAGQRHDLAQVMTRLGALPQFAGLLRQWLAMLCQQGHLQQDGQHYLTLPAQPVQPTGETLPVAEWSQTLGTYLDACIEQHAELLRGDCSPLSLLFGNSDAVVKALYSNNPVLQCLNSALAQTAKALAGTRRDLRVLEVGAGTGATTRHLLPMLEGHLSEYRFTDVSSLFLTQARDNFVAWPQLTCSILDVNQPVDFSQHPAQGYDLIVAVNVMHDAAHVTRSLKRLHRLLRSGGHLLLLEATERDSALQLASIGFIEGLSNFEDERSEDDKAMLDLPRWRTAVQASGFSWVMNWPQEADHSMRQHFMLARAEGISHLDLAAVAEQLEPHSTQWPLALRQVEQLFTAPAARQTPQQTSESAPLKEVDPALLDAVSQLWRELLGQDINADSDFFLSGGDSLIATRMIARLNRMGHSGSSLRNLFDNPRLSDFCSTLLDQNVQTDDNPLVLARGRNELSLFVFHASDGEVSAYLPLAKALDMQVFGLQAANTSGTDSLKALAARYLHAVRRQQRNGPYVLLGWSYGSFLAEETARLLQRQGERVRLILLDPVCRADFRFDDRPGLLRLMAQGAKRIALPDDLEALPPAEQLSVFMNSATQAGVLKTPPRPQQAEQWLQRIEHLMTLLTRHSQPRQLDLPCLWLSAEGRPQHWLPAEQDWQEWTARAHRESMPCDHWQLLLDTDQVQRTAAAISAWLAATNKESHP
;
A
#
# COMPACT_ATOMS: atom_id res chain seq x y z
N MET A 1 -23.62 -9.27 -74.86
CA MET A 1 -22.15 -9.47 -74.73
C MET A 1 -21.76 -9.05 -73.33
N VAL A 2 -21.49 -10.02 -72.47
CA VAL A 2 -20.89 -9.84 -71.15
C VAL A 2 -19.39 -9.69 -71.39
N ALA A 3 -18.79 -8.59 -70.93
CA ALA A 3 -17.34 -8.41 -70.93
C ALA A 3 -16.83 -8.68 -69.51
N GLN A 4 -15.90 -9.64 -69.40
CA GLN A 4 -15.33 -10.15 -68.16
C GLN A 4 -14.49 -9.08 -67.43
N PRO A 5 -14.45 -9.12 -66.08
CA PRO A 5 -13.53 -8.30 -65.29
C PRO A 5 -12.09 -8.85 -65.39
N PRO A 6 -11.07 -7.98 -65.25
CA PRO A 6 -9.67 -8.37 -65.34
C PRO A 6 -9.25 -9.28 -64.17
N ASN A 7 -8.35 -10.20 -64.50
CA ASN A 7 -7.82 -11.31 -63.71
C ASN A 7 -7.61 -11.03 -62.21
N ALA A 8 -8.04 -12.01 -61.40
CA ALA A 8 -7.66 -12.16 -60.01
C ALA A 8 -6.14 -12.15 -59.88
N VAL A 9 -5.63 -11.23 -59.07
CA VAL A 9 -4.29 -11.33 -58.50
C VAL A 9 -4.34 -12.49 -57.51
N ASP A 10 -3.43 -13.43 -57.69
CA ASP A 10 -3.26 -14.62 -56.86
C ASP A 10 -2.88 -14.17 -55.43
N ASP A 11 -3.87 -14.05 -54.54
CA ASP A 11 -3.70 -13.81 -53.10
C ASP A 11 -3.22 -15.09 -52.39
N THR A 12 -2.22 -15.76 -52.95
CA THR A 12 -1.43 -16.70 -52.17
C THR A 12 -0.50 -15.86 -51.28
N PRO A 13 -0.55 -15.97 -49.94
CA PRO A 13 0.39 -15.27 -49.09
C PRO A 13 1.77 -15.78 -49.46
N CYS A 14 2.56 -14.94 -50.12
CA CYS A 14 3.97 -15.20 -50.35
C CYS A 14 4.58 -15.40 -48.96
N ALA A 15 4.89 -16.65 -48.61
CA ALA A 15 5.55 -16.98 -47.37
C ALA A 15 6.87 -16.20 -47.37
N ALA A 16 6.89 -15.07 -46.66
CA ALA A 16 8.06 -14.21 -46.57
C ALA A 16 9.23 -15.10 -46.13
N GLN A 17 10.32 -15.06 -46.89
CA GLN A 17 11.53 -15.81 -46.52
C GLN A 17 11.90 -15.42 -45.08
N PRO A 18 12.23 -16.39 -44.21
CA PRO A 18 12.59 -16.09 -42.83
C PRO A 18 13.76 -15.11 -42.81
N LEU A 19 13.60 -14.02 -42.04
CA LEU A 19 14.64 -13.02 -41.88
C LEU A 19 15.91 -13.68 -41.33
N PRO A 20 17.11 -13.26 -41.79
CA PRO A 20 18.35 -13.85 -41.32
C PRO A 20 18.51 -13.61 -39.82
N LEU A 21 18.85 -14.67 -39.09
CA LEU A 21 19.16 -14.58 -37.67
C LEU A 21 20.50 -13.85 -37.48
N PRO A 22 20.62 -12.96 -36.47
CA PRO A 22 21.88 -12.27 -36.18
C PRO A 22 22.98 -13.21 -35.68
N LEU A 23 22.60 -14.33 -35.06
CA LEU A 23 23.48 -15.42 -34.64
C LEU A 23 22.71 -16.75 -34.64
N PRO A 24 23.39 -17.90 -34.73
CA PRO A 24 22.76 -19.21 -34.56
C PRO A 24 22.09 -19.35 -33.19
N LEU A 25 20.89 -19.94 -33.14
CA LEU A 25 20.18 -20.16 -31.87
C LEU A 25 20.93 -21.11 -30.92
N SER A 26 21.78 -21.99 -31.46
CA SER A 26 22.68 -22.85 -30.68
C SER A 26 23.70 -22.08 -29.85
N ASP A 27 23.99 -20.84 -30.24
CA ASP A 27 25.02 -20.01 -29.61
C ASP A 27 24.42 -19.18 -28.45
N LEU A 28 23.10 -19.15 -28.33
CA LEU A 28 22.42 -18.49 -27.24
C LEU A 28 22.60 -19.27 -25.93
N PRO A 29 22.74 -18.56 -24.79
CA PRO A 29 22.92 -19.20 -23.50
C PRO A 29 21.72 -20.09 -23.15
N GLN A 30 22.04 -21.16 -22.44
CA GLN A 30 21.08 -22.12 -21.90
C GLN A 30 21.28 -22.23 -20.40
N LEU A 31 20.20 -22.54 -19.69
CA LEU A 31 20.31 -22.99 -18.31
C LEU A 31 21.10 -24.31 -18.27
N SER A 32 21.89 -24.52 -17.22
CA SER A 32 22.41 -25.85 -16.89
C SER A 32 21.28 -26.76 -16.39
N ASP A 33 21.48 -28.08 -16.38
CA ASP A 33 20.49 -29.03 -15.85
C ASP A 33 20.13 -28.75 -14.39
N ALA A 34 21.13 -28.40 -13.57
CA ALA A 34 20.91 -28.03 -12.18
C ALA A 34 20.06 -26.75 -12.04
N GLN A 35 20.32 -25.73 -12.86
CA GLN A 35 19.52 -24.51 -12.87
C GLN A 35 18.10 -24.76 -13.37
N ARG A 36 17.91 -25.58 -14.41
CA ARG A 36 16.58 -25.98 -14.88
C ARG A 36 15.78 -26.64 -13.76
N GLN A 37 16.38 -27.63 -13.10
CA GLN A 37 15.75 -28.33 -11.98
C GLN A 37 15.42 -27.39 -10.82
N GLU A 38 16.32 -26.47 -10.45
CA GLU A 38 16.07 -25.48 -9.40
C GLU A 38 14.92 -24.54 -9.75
N VAL A 39 14.86 -24.08 -11.00
CA VAL A 39 13.79 -23.22 -11.52
C VAL A 39 12.45 -23.96 -11.51
N ASP A 40 12.42 -25.19 -12.02
CA ASP A 40 11.21 -26.02 -12.06
C ASP A 40 10.65 -26.28 -10.66
N LEU A 41 11.49 -26.71 -9.73
CA LEU A 41 11.10 -26.98 -8.34
C LEU A 41 10.63 -25.71 -7.63
N THR A 42 11.30 -24.57 -7.87
CA THR A 42 10.88 -23.29 -7.28
C THR A 42 9.51 -22.88 -7.80
N TRP A 43 9.29 -22.92 -9.12
CA TRP A 43 8.02 -22.53 -9.70
C TRP A 43 6.88 -23.46 -9.28
N GLN A 44 7.10 -24.78 -9.25
CA GLN A 44 6.12 -25.73 -8.75
C GLN A 44 5.67 -25.37 -7.32
N ALA A 45 6.64 -25.19 -6.41
CA ALA A 45 6.37 -24.86 -5.01
C ALA A 45 5.64 -23.50 -4.86
N LEU A 46 6.08 -22.45 -5.56
CA LEU A 46 5.45 -21.12 -5.50
C LEU A 46 4.03 -21.14 -6.07
N GLU A 47 3.81 -21.83 -7.20
CA GLU A 47 2.48 -21.99 -7.80
C GLU A 47 1.54 -22.78 -6.89
N SER A 48 2.03 -23.85 -6.24
CA SER A 48 1.24 -24.60 -5.27
C SER A 48 0.86 -23.75 -4.06
N LEU A 49 1.85 -23.08 -3.45
CA LEU A 49 1.65 -22.20 -2.30
C LEU A 49 0.66 -21.07 -2.62
N ALA A 50 0.75 -20.46 -3.79
CA ALA A 50 -0.15 -19.39 -4.22
C ALA A 50 -1.60 -19.87 -4.36
N ARG A 51 -1.82 -21.05 -4.96
CA ARG A 51 -3.17 -21.63 -5.14
C ARG A 51 -3.82 -21.95 -3.79
N GLU A 52 -3.04 -22.56 -2.89
CA GLU A 52 -3.47 -22.81 -1.53
C GLU A 52 -3.75 -21.50 -0.78
N GLY A 53 -2.88 -20.50 -0.91
CA GLY A 53 -3.04 -19.18 -0.31
C GLY A 53 -4.31 -18.47 -0.75
N ILE A 54 -4.62 -18.51 -2.04
CA ILE A 54 -5.87 -17.95 -2.61
C ILE A 54 -7.09 -18.68 -2.04
N LEU A 55 -7.11 -20.01 -2.08
CA LEU A 55 -8.22 -20.80 -1.54
C LEU A 55 -8.42 -20.54 -0.03
N ASN A 56 -7.33 -20.58 0.73
CA ASN A 56 -7.33 -20.31 2.17
C ASN A 56 -7.83 -18.91 2.49
N THR A 57 -7.51 -17.91 1.66
CA THR A 57 -8.01 -16.54 1.83
C THR A 57 -9.53 -16.49 1.71
N LEU A 58 -10.09 -17.13 0.68
CA LEU A 58 -11.54 -17.21 0.50
C LEU A 58 -12.22 -17.93 1.68
N GLN A 59 -11.68 -19.09 2.06
CA GLN A 59 -12.24 -19.91 3.14
C GLN A 59 -12.17 -19.22 4.51
N LYS A 60 -11.08 -18.50 4.82
CA LYS A 60 -10.95 -17.69 6.04
C LYS A 60 -12.03 -16.62 6.15
N HIS A 61 -12.56 -16.15 5.02
CA HIS A 61 -13.66 -15.18 4.97
C HIS A 61 -15.04 -15.84 4.86
N GLY A 62 -15.12 -17.17 5.04
CA GLY A 62 -16.35 -17.94 4.98
C GLY A 62 -16.91 -18.09 3.56
N LEU A 63 -16.06 -18.00 2.54
CA LEU A 63 -16.39 -18.26 1.15
C LEU A 63 -15.86 -19.65 0.75
N PHE A 64 -16.73 -20.47 0.17
CA PHE A 64 -16.37 -21.79 -0.38
C PHE A 64 -15.69 -22.74 0.64
N SER A 65 -16.08 -22.67 1.91
CA SER A 65 -15.54 -23.52 2.98
C SER A 65 -16.24 -24.87 3.07
N GLU A 66 -17.46 -24.99 2.55
CA GLU A 66 -18.26 -26.21 2.59
C GLU A 66 -18.75 -26.60 1.20
N ALA A 67 -18.83 -27.91 0.95
CA ALA A 67 -19.32 -28.46 -0.31
C ALA A 67 -20.77 -28.00 -0.57
N GLY A 68 -21.04 -27.55 -1.80
CA GLY A 68 -22.34 -27.02 -2.20
C GLY A 68 -22.60 -25.56 -1.81
N GLN A 69 -21.69 -24.88 -1.10
CA GLN A 69 -21.78 -23.42 -0.95
C GLN A 69 -21.74 -22.74 -2.31
N ARG A 70 -22.53 -21.67 -2.45
CA ARG A 70 -22.76 -20.96 -3.70
C ARG A 70 -22.56 -19.47 -3.49
N HIS A 71 -21.66 -18.86 -4.26
CA HIS A 71 -21.46 -17.43 -4.26
C HIS A 71 -21.33 -16.87 -5.67
N ASP A 72 -21.81 -15.65 -5.91
CA ASP A 72 -21.46 -14.87 -7.10
C ASP A 72 -20.25 -13.95 -6.80
N LEU A 73 -19.71 -13.30 -7.85
CA LEU A 73 -18.58 -12.39 -7.71
C LEU A 73 -18.88 -11.22 -6.76
N ALA A 74 -20.10 -10.67 -6.78
CA ALA A 74 -20.46 -9.52 -5.97
C ALA A 74 -20.46 -9.87 -4.47
N GLN A 75 -20.91 -11.07 -4.12
CA GLN A 75 -20.86 -11.60 -2.76
C GLN A 75 -19.42 -11.85 -2.32
N VAL A 76 -18.57 -12.42 -3.18
CA VAL A 76 -17.14 -12.61 -2.92
C VAL A 76 -16.48 -11.25 -2.63
N MET A 77 -16.69 -10.26 -3.50
CA MET A 77 -16.14 -8.91 -3.32
C MET A 77 -16.62 -8.26 -2.02
N THR A 78 -17.92 -8.33 -1.74
CA THR A 78 -18.51 -7.77 -0.51
C THR A 78 -17.91 -8.40 0.73
N ARG A 79 -17.73 -9.73 0.72
CA ARG A 79 -17.23 -10.46 1.88
C ARG A 79 -15.75 -10.21 2.16
N LEU A 80 -14.96 -9.98 1.12
CA LEU A 80 -13.54 -9.60 1.22
C LEU A 80 -13.34 -8.10 1.44
N GLY A 81 -14.37 -7.28 1.27
CA GLY A 81 -14.25 -5.82 1.24
C GLY A 81 -13.46 -5.32 0.02
N ALA A 82 -13.43 -6.09 -1.07
CA ALA A 82 -12.57 -5.81 -2.21
C ALA A 82 -12.98 -4.54 -2.97
N LEU A 83 -12.01 -3.71 -3.34
CA LEU A 83 -12.22 -2.54 -4.19
C LEU A 83 -12.65 -2.95 -5.61
N PRO A 84 -13.46 -2.13 -6.32
CA PRO A 84 -13.98 -2.46 -7.65
C PRO A 84 -12.90 -2.84 -8.69
N GLN A 85 -11.73 -2.21 -8.62
CA GLN A 85 -10.60 -2.47 -9.52
C GLN A 85 -10.08 -3.92 -9.46
N PHE A 86 -10.32 -4.65 -8.35
CA PHE A 86 -9.87 -6.04 -8.20
C PHE A 86 -10.90 -7.07 -8.67
N ALA A 87 -11.99 -6.65 -9.31
CA ALA A 87 -13.00 -7.57 -9.84
C ALA A 87 -12.43 -8.54 -10.89
N GLY A 88 -11.56 -8.06 -11.78
CA GLY A 88 -10.89 -8.90 -12.80
C GLY A 88 -9.93 -9.91 -12.18
N LEU A 89 -9.16 -9.51 -11.17
CA LEU A 89 -8.28 -10.40 -10.42
C LEU A 89 -9.07 -11.51 -9.72
N LEU A 90 -10.17 -11.15 -9.04
CA LEU A 90 -11.02 -12.14 -8.35
C LEU A 90 -11.72 -13.09 -9.32
N ARG A 91 -12.12 -12.64 -10.52
CA ARG A 91 -12.61 -13.56 -11.56
C ARG A 91 -11.55 -14.57 -11.97
N GLN A 92 -10.30 -14.16 -12.10
CA GLN A 92 -9.19 -15.07 -12.40
C GLN A 92 -8.94 -16.07 -11.26
N TRP A 93 -8.98 -15.62 -10.00
CA TRP A 93 -8.91 -16.54 -8.85
C TRP A 93 -9.99 -17.62 -8.91
N LEU A 94 -11.24 -17.22 -9.17
CA LEU A 94 -12.37 -18.15 -9.25
C LEU A 94 -12.26 -19.09 -10.46
N ALA A 95 -11.84 -18.57 -11.62
CA ALA A 95 -11.62 -19.37 -12.82
C ALA A 95 -10.51 -20.41 -12.63
N MET A 96 -9.40 -20.02 -12.00
CA MET A 96 -8.31 -20.93 -11.64
C MET A 96 -8.80 -22.04 -10.71
N LEU A 97 -9.55 -21.71 -9.66
CA LEU A 97 -10.12 -22.71 -8.74
C LEU A 97 -11.15 -23.62 -9.43
N CYS A 98 -11.85 -23.13 -10.47
CA CYS A 98 -12.69 -23.97 -11.33
C CYS A 98 -11.87 -24.97 -12.15
N GLN A 99 -10.77 -24.53 -12.76
CA GLN A 99 -9.88 -25.41 -13.53
C GLN A 99 -9.25 -26.51 -12.66
N GLN A 100 -8.97 -26.19 -11.39
CA GLN A 100 -8.45 -27.16 -10.41
C GLN A 100 -9.51 -28.10 -9.83
N GLY A 101 -10.79 -27.91 -10.18
CA GLY A 101 -11.88 -28.73 -9.65
C GLY A 101 -12.23 -28.46 -8.18
N HIS A 102 -11.81 -27.32 -7.62
CA HIS A 102 -12.29 -26.85 -6.31
C HIS A 102 -13.69 -26.22 -6.42
N LEU A 103 -13.94 -25.52 -7.52
CA LEU A 103 -15.21 -24.85 -7.80
C LEU A 103 -15.81 -25.34 -9.12
N GLN A 104 -17.12 -25.18 -9.29
CA GLN A 104 -17.81 -25.31 -10.57
C GLN A 104 -18.57 -24.03 -10.86
N GLN A 105 -18.40 -23.46 -12.06
CA GLN A 105 -19.18 -22.32 -12.50
C GLN A 105 -20.57 -22.77 -12.99
N ASP A 106 -21.62 -22.18 -12.42
CA ASP A 106 -23.03 -22.35 -12.79
C ASP A 106 -23.65 -20.97 -13.06
N GLY A 107 -23.62 -20.56 -14.33
CA GLY A 107 -24.01 -19.23 -14.76
C GLY A 107 -23.14 -18.15 -14.11
N GLN A 108 -23.77 -17.28 -13.31
CA GLN A 108 -23.09 -16.19 -12.58
C GLN A 108 -22.56 -16.61 -11.20
N HIS A 109 -22.79 -17.86 -10.78
CA HIS A 109 -22.40 -18.35 -9.48
C HIS A 109 -21.30 -19.39 -9.59
N TYR A 110 -20.55 -19.53 -8.50
CA TYR A 110 -19.53 -20.54 -8.30
C TYR A 110 -19.97 -21.45 -7.16
N LEU A 111 -19.91 -22.75 -7.39
CA LEU A 111 -20.31 -23.79 -6.45
C LEU A 111 -19.08 -24.52 -5.93
N THR A 112 -18.95 -24.67 -4.61
CA THR A 112 -17.87 -25.48 -4.02
C THR A 112 -18.09 -26.95 -4.30
N LEU A 113 -17.11 -27.62 -4.90
CA LEU A 113 -17.13 -29.06 -5.08
C LEU A 113 -16.66 -29.78 -3.80
N PRO A 114 -17.08 -31.04 -3.57
CA PRO A 114 -16.56 -31.83 -2.46
C PRO A 114 -15.03 -31.87 -2.50
N ALA A 115 -14.41 -31.66 -1.33
CA ALA A 115 -12.96 -31.69 -1.22
C ALA A 115 -12.43 -33.01 -1.78
N GLN A 116 -11.66 -32.92 -2.87
CA GLN A 116 -10.90 -34.06 -3.34
C GLN A 116 -9.77 -34.31 -2.34
N PRO A 117 -9.37 -35.57 -2.10
CA PRO A 117 -8.20 -35.86 -1.31
C PRO A 117 -6.98 -35.21 -1.98
N VAL A 118 -6.56 -34.06 -1.44
CA VAL A 118 -5.34 -33.38 -1.87
C VAL A 118 -4.19 -34.26 -1.42
N GLN A 119 -3.43 -34.80 -2.37
CA GLN A 119 -2.12 -35.34 -2.01
C GLN A 119 -1.27 -34.15 -1.58
N PRO A 120 -0.74 -34.11 -0.34
CA PRO A 120 0.22 -33.09 0.01
C PRO A 120 1.36 -33.18 -1.00
N THR A 121 1.54 -32.13 -1.79
CA THR A 121 2.53 -32.12 -2.88
C THR A 121 3.95 -32.25 -2.31
N GLY A 122 4.14 -31.87 -1.03
CA GLY A 122 5.44 -31.97 -0.35
C GLY A 122 6.51 -31.11 -1.00
N GLU A 123 6.09 -30.17 -1.86
CA GLU A 123 6.97 -29.32 -2.63
C GLU A 123 7.63 -28.32 -1.69
N THR A 124 8.92 -28.52 -1.47
CA THR A 124 9.74 -27.65 -0.61
C THR A 124 10.49 -26.68 -1.49
N LEU A 125 10.44 -25.39 -1.14
CA LEU A 125 11.21 -24.37 -1.83
C LEU A 125 12.71 -24.70 -1.78
N PRO A 126 13.42 -24.69 -2.92
CA PRO A 126 14.87 -24.81 -2.94
C PRO A 126 15.55 -23.79 -2.03
N VAL A 127 16.69 -24.16 -1.44
CA VAL A 127 17.45 -23.29 -0.51
C VAL A 127 18.13 -22.08 -1.16
N ALA A 128 18.03 -21.95 -2.49
CA ALA A 128 18.57 -20.82 -3.23
C ALA A 128 17.96 -19.50 -2.73
N GLU A 129 18.80 -18.47 -2.56
CA GLU A 129 18.39 -17.19 -1.95
C GLU A 129 17.22 -16.54 -2.70
N TRP A 130 17.24 -16.55 -4.03
CA TRP A 130 16.15 -15.97 -4.84
C TRP A 130 14.84 -16.74 -4.62
N SER A 131 14.89 -18.07 -4.53
CA SER A 131 13.73 -18.94 -4.30
C SER A 131 13.09 -18.68 -2.94
N GLN A 132 13.91 -18.66 -1.88
CA GLN A 132 13.46 -18.36 -0.51
C GLN A 132 12.92 -16.94 -0.36
N THR A 133 13.55 -15.97 -1.06
CA THR A 133 13.08 -14.58 -1.07
C THR A 133 11.69 -14.47 -1.69
N LEU A 134 11.45 -15.15 -2.83
CA LEU A 134 10.13 -15.16 -3.47
C LEU A 134 9.09 -15.89 -2.62
N GLY A 135 9.46 -16.97 -1.94
CA GLY A 135 8.58 -17.66 -1.00
C GLY A 135 8.13 -16.76 0.14
N THR A 136 9.08 -16.10 0.79
CA THR A 136 8.80 -15.15 1.89
C THR A 136 7.92 -13.99 1.42
N TYR A 137 8.18 -13.47 0.20
CA TYR A 137 7.36 -12.43 -0.40
C TYR A 137 5.93 -12.89 -0.67
N LEU A 138 5.76 -14.09 -1.25
CA LEU A 138 4.46 -14.68 -1.51
C LEU A 138 3.68 -14.91 -0.21
N ASP A 139 4.32 -15.45 0.82
CA ASP A 139 3.68 -15.66 2.13
C ASP A 139 3.17 -14.33 2.72
N ALA A 140 3.96 -13.26 2.64
CA ALA A 140 3.52 -11.94 3.05
C ALA A 140 2.30 -11.47 2.23
N CYS A 141 2.35 -11.58 0.90
CA CYS A 141 1.19 -11.26 0.07
C CYS A 141 -0.07 -12.04 0.48
N ILE A 142 0.05 -13.36 0.68
CA ILE A 142 -1.07 -14.24 1.08
C ILE A 142 -1.64 -13.82 2.44
N GLU A 143 -0.77 -13.56 3.43
CA GLU A 143 -1.18 -13.12 4.75
C GLU A 143 -1.93 -11.78 4.74
N GLN A 144 -1.65 -10.92 3.74
CA GLN A 144 -2.26 -9.60 3.59
C GLN A 144 -3.25 -9.48 2.43
N HIS A 145 -3.69 -10.58 1.82
CA HIS A 145 -4.61 -10.53 0.67
C HIS A 145 -5.86 -9.69 0.93
N ALA A 146 -6.48 -9.81 2.11
CA ALA A 146 -7.68 -9.06 2.44
C ALA A 146 -7.41 -7.56 2.54
N GLU A 147 -6.28 -7.16 3.12
CA GLU A 147 -5.82 -5.78 3.21
C GLU A 147 -5.46 -5.22 1.82
N LEU A 148 -4.81 -6.01 0.97
CA LEU A 148 -4.50 -5.66 -0.41
C LEU A 148 -5.77 -5.41 -1.22
N LEU A 149 -6.74 -6.33 -1.14
CA LEU A 149 -8.04 -6.21 -1.81
C LEU A 149 -8.86 -5.01 -1.31
N ARG A 150 -8.80 -4.69 -0.01
CA ARG A 150 -9.44 -3.50 0.57
C ARG A 150 -8.71 -2.19 0.25
N GLY A 151 -7.47 -2.26 -0.22
CA GLY A 151 -6.59 -1.11 -0.39
C GLY A 151 -6.08 -0.52 0.93
N ASP A 152 -6.10 -1.32 2.01
CA ASP A 152 -5.53 -0.99 3.32
C ASP A 152 -4.00 -1.22 3.34
N CYS A 153 -3.50 -2.10 2.45
CA CYS A 153 -2.07 -2.37 2.24
C CYS A 153 -1.67 -1.99 0.81
N SER A 154 -0.52 -1.34 0.65
CA SER A 154 0.03 -1.06 -0.69
C SER A 154 0.84 -2.26 -1.17
N PRO A 155 0.54 -2.84 -2.34
CA PRO A 155 1.31 -3.97 -2.86
C PRO A 155 2.75 -3.58 -3.21
N LEU A 156 2.99 -2.33 -3.64
CA LEU A 156 4.33 -1.78 -3.83
C LEU A 156 5.14 -1.79 -2.52
N SER A 157 4.48 -1.66 -1.37
CA SER A 157 5.18 -1.71 -0.08
C SER A 157 5.68 -3.10 0.27
N LEU A 158 5.00 -4.16 -0.20
CA LEU A 158 5.47 -5.54 -0.07
C LEU A 158 6.59 -5.84 -1.08
N LEU A 159 6.47 -5.35 -2.32
CA LEU A 159 7.46 -5.57 -3.38
C LEU A 159 8.78 -4.81 -3.13
N PHE A 160 8.71 -3.55 -2.73
CA PHE A 160 9.90 -2.68 -2.56
C PHE A 160 10.35 -2.50 -1.12
N GLY A 161 9.50 -2.82 -0.14
CA GLY A 161 9.78 -2.91 1.29
C GLY A 161 10.90 -2.02 1.84
N ASN A 162 11.78 -2.63 2.63
CA ASN A 162 12.98 -1.98 3.17
C ASN A 162 14.26 -2.35 2.40
N SER A 163 14.18 -3.21 1.39
CA SER A 163 15.31 -3.67 0.58
C SER A 163 14.86 -3.99 -0.84
N ASP A 164 15.81 -3.94 -1.78
CA ASP A 164 15.56 -4.33 -3.18
C ASP A 164 15.63 -5.87 -3.38
N ALA A 165 15.55 -6.68 -2.31
CA ALA A 165 15.80 -8.12 -2.39
C ALA A 165 14.77 -8.84 -3.27
N VAL A 166 13.48 -8.58 -3.06
CA VAL A 166 12.39 -9.19 -3.84
C VAL A 166 12.49 -8.77 -5.31
N VAL A 167 12.68 -7.47 -5.56
CA VAL A 167 12.85 -6.92 -6.91
C VAL A 167 14.06 -7.55 -7.61
N LYS A 168 15.18 -7.71 -6.91
CA LYS A 168 16.36 -8.41 -7.46
C LYS A 168 16.04 -9.88 -7.72
N ALA A 169 15.35 -10.58 -6.83
CA ALA A 169 14.96 -11.97 -7.03
C ALA A 169 14.08 -12.15 -8.28
N LEU A 170 13.06 -11.30 -8.46
CA LEU A 170 12.16 -11.32 -9.61
C LEU A 170 12.82 -10.91 -10.93
N TYR A 171 13.62 -9.83 -10.92
CA TYR A 171 14.04 -9.16 -12.16
C TYR A 171 15.54 -9.30 -12.51
N SER A 172 16.37 -9.88 -11.64
CA SER A 172 17.82 -9.89 -11.84
C SER A 172 18.52 -11.20 -11.46
N ASN A 173 18.23 -11.75 -10.28
CA ASN A 173 19.03 -12.79 -9.65
C ASN A 173 18.57 -14.19 -10.01
N ASN A 174 17.33 -14.38 -10.48
CA ASN A 174 16.87 -15.69 -10.88
C ASN A 174 17.62 -16.19 -12.15
N PRO A 175 17.89 -17.49 -12.26
CA PRO A 175 18.66 -18.05 -13.38
C PRO A 175 18.05 -17.77 -14.75
N VAL A 176 16.71 -17.73 -14.86
CA VAL A 176 15.99 -17.50 -16.12
C VAL A 176 16.34 -16.13 -16.68
N LEU A 177 16.21 -15.06 -15.90
CA LEU A 177 16.51 -13.72 -16.38
C LEU A 177 17.99 -13.47 -16.61
N GLN A 178 18.89 -14.10 -15.85
CA GLN A 178 20.33 -14.04 -16.17
C GLN A 178 20.62 -14.66 -17.54
N CYS A 179 20.01 -15.82 -17.81
CA CYS A 179 20.14 -16.50 -19.10
C CYS A 179 19.56 -15.64 -20.24
N LEU A 180 18.33 -15.15 -20.10
CA LEU A 180 17.65 -14.40 -21.15
C LEU A 180 18.24 -13.00 -21.37
N ASN A 181 18.68 -12.29 -20.33
CA ASN A 181 19.38 -11.01 -20.50
C ASN A 181 20.75 -11.20 -21.18
N SER A 182 21.45 -12.32 -20.90
CA SER A 182 22.67 -12.68 -21.63
C SER A 182 22.39 -12.97 -23.10
N ALA A 183 21.32 -13.72 -23.41
CA ALA A 183 20.88 -13.98 -24.79
C ALA A 183 20.55 -12.68 -25.54
N LEU A 184 19.81 -11.78 -24.88
CA LEU A 184 19.46 -10.46 -25.40
C LEU A 184 20.72 -9.62 -25.68
N ALA A 185 21.66 -9.55 -24.75
CA ALA A 185 22.87 -8.75 -24.89
C ALA A 185 23.84 -9.30 -25.95
N GLN A 186 23.97 -10.62 -26.08
CA GLN A 186 24.72 -11.25 -27.17
C GLN A 186 24.09 -10.95 -28.53
N THR A 187 22.75 -10.96 -28.59
CA THR A 187 22.01 -10.60 -29.81
C THR A 187 22.19 -9.13 -30.18
N ALA A 188 22.12 -8.22 -29.20
CA ALA A 188 22.40 -6.80 -29.42
C ALA A 188 23.82 -6.57 -29.97
N LYS A 189 24.83 -7.28 -29.43
CA LYS A 189 26.21 -7.22 -29.91
C LYS A 189 26.35 -7.74 -31.35
N ALA A 190 25.71 -8.86 -31.69
CA ALA A 190 25.71 -9.39 -33.04
C ALA A 190 25.06 -8.41 -34.04
N LEU A 191 23.95 -7.78 -33.65
CA LEU A 191 23.28 -6.74 -34.45
C LEU A 191 24.13 -5.47 -34.61
N ALA A 192 24.94 -5.12 -33.62
CA ALA A 192 25.88 -4.01 -33.71
C ALA A 192 26.97 -4.24 -34.76
N GLY A 193 27.39 -5.50 -34.97
CA GLY A 193 28.36 -5.88 -35.99
C GLY A 193 29.69 -5.12 -35.82
N THR A 194 30.07 -4.30 -36.80
CA THR A 194 31.28 -3.45 -36.75
C THR A 194 30.97 -1.97 -36.48
N ARG A 195 29.70 -1.61 -36.31
CA ARG A 195 29.29 -0.22 -36.10
C ARG A 195 29.78 0.34 -34.78
N ARG A 196 29.96 1.66 -34.75
CA ARG A 196 30.53 2.42 -33.62
C ARG A 196 29.64 3.57 -33.17
N ASP A 197 28.44 3.65 -33.74
CA ASP A 197 27.54 4.79 -33.63
C ASP A 197 26.12 4.38 -33.22
N LEU A 198 25.95 3.24 -32.55
CA LEU A 198 24.62 2.74 -32.17
C LEU A 198 23.90 3.69 -31.21
N ARG A 199 22.64 3.98 -31.52
CA ARG A 199 21.67 4.61 -30.62
C ARG A 199 20.73 3.56 -30.07
N VAL A 200 20.74 3.40 -28.75
CA VAL A 200 19.87 2.44 -28.05
C VAL A 200 18.88 3.20 -27.18
N LEU A 201 17.62 2.80 -27.20
CA LEU A 201 16.60 3.23 -26.25
C LEU A 201 16.15 2.02 -25.43
N GLU A 202 16.26 2.10 -24.11
CA GLU A 202 15.73 1.11 -23.18
C GLU A 202 14.47 1.68 -22.52
N VAL A 203 13.34 0.98 -22.70
CA VAL A 203 12.00 1.36 -22.23
C VAL A 203 11.68 0.58 -20.97
N GLY A 204 11.27 1.26 -19.90
CA GLY A 204 10.98 0.63 -18.61
C GLY A 204 12.20 -0.07 -18.01
N ALA A 205 13.35 0.60 -18.05
CA ALA A 205 14.62 0.02 -17.66
C ALA A 205 14.71 -0.32 -16.16
N GLY A 206 13.85 0.28 -15.32
CA GLY A 206 13.65 -0.08 -13.92
C GLY A 206 14.95 -0.12 -13.12
N THR A 207 15.25 -1.29 -12.52
CA THR A 207 16.47 -1.47 -11.72
C THR A 207 17.78 -1.52 -12.51
N GLY A 208 17.71 -1.41 -13.84
CA GLY A 208 18.84 -1.53 -14.76
C GLY A 208 19.42 -2.94 -14.87
N ALA A 209 18.62 -3.98 -14.58
CA ALA A 209 19.06 -5.37 -14.65
C ALA A 209 19.54 -5.75 -16.05
N THR A 210 18.77 -5.40 -17.09
CA THR A 210 19.13 -5.61 -18.49
C THR A 210 20.26 -4.67 -18.93
N THR A 211 20.21 -3.40 -18.53
CA THR A 211 21.27 -2.41 -18.76
C THR A 211 22.67 -2.91 -18.36
N ARG A 212 22.79 -3.57 -17.20
CA ARG A 212 24.07 -4.16 -16.70
C ARG A 212 24.65 -5.21 -17.63
N HIS A 213 23.83 -5.90 -18.42
CA HIS A 213 24.27 -6.88 -19.41
C HIS A 213 24.60 -6.21 -20.75
N LEU A 214 23.81 -5.20 -21.14
CA LEU A 214 23.94 -4.52 -22.43
C LEU A 214 25.17 -3.63 -22.53
N LEU A 215 25.41 -2.76 -21.53
CA LEU A 215 26.47 -1.75 -21.64
C LEU A 215 27.86 -2.38 -21.88
N PRO A 216 28.32 -3.40 -21.11
CA PRO A 216 29.61 -4.04 -21.38
C PRO A 216 29.66 -4.75 -22.74
N MET A 217 28.54 -5.32 -23.19
CA MET A 217 28.48 -6.02 -24.48
C MET A 217 28.52 -5.08 -25.68
N LEU A 218 28.10 -3.83 -25.50
CA LEU A 218 28.07 -2.78 -26.51
C LEU A 218 29.20 -1.76 -26.31
N GLU A 219 30.19 -2.05 -25.47
CA GLU A 219 31.33 -1.16 -25.25
C GLU A 219 32.06 -0.87 -26.57
N GLY A 220 32.31 0.40 -26.85
CA GLY A 220 32.89 0.87 -28.11
C GLY A 220 31.94 0.86 -29.30
N HIS A 221 30.69 0.41 -29.17
CA HIS A 221 29.68 0.43 -30.24
C HIS A 221 28.69 1.60 -30.13
N LEU A 222 28.53 2.20 -28.94
CA LEU A 222 27.48 3.18 -28.62
C LEU A 222 27.87 4.62 -28.98
N SER A 223 26.96 5.33 -29.66
CA SER A 223 26.93 6.79 -29.69
C SER A 223 26.02 7.38 -28.61
N GLU A 224 24.90 6.72 -28.32
CA GLU A 224 23.93 7.11 -27.30
C GLU A 224 23.26 5.86 -26.71
N TYR A 225 23.10 5.84 -25.40
CA TYR A 225 22.25 4.89 -24.70
C TYR A 225 21.23 5.66 -23.88
N ARG A 226 19.96 5.60 -24.25
CA ARG A 226 18.90 6.29 -23.52
C ARG A 226 18.18 5.32 -22.60
N PHE A 227 18.46 5.44 -21.31
CA PHE A 227 17.78 4.75 -20.24
C PHE A 227 16.48 5.49 -19.92
N THR A 228 15.33 4.83 -20.02
CA THR A 228 14.04 5.45 -19.72
C THR A 228 13.19 4.61 -18.80
N ASP A 229 12.40 5.30 -17.98
CA ASP A 229 11.44 4.71 -17.07
C ASP A 229 10.32 5.72 -16.79
N VAL A 230 9.18 5.25 -16.29
CA VAL A 230 8.11 6.14 -15.81
C VAL A 230 8.45 6.76 -14.46
N SER A 231 9.36 6.13 -13.70
CA SER A 231 9.75 6.57 -12.38
C SER A 231 11.08 7.31 -12.35
N SER A 232 11.07 8.54 -11.82
CA SER A 232 12.28 9.38 -11.68
C SER A 232 13.29 8.79 -10.68
N LEU A 233 12.84 7.89 -9.80
CA LEU A 233 13.68 7.15 -8.86
C LEU A 233 14.68 6.24 -9.58
N PHE A 234 14.19 5.45 -10.53
CA PHE A 234 15.03 4.54 -11.29
C PHE A 234 16.01 5.32 -12.17
N LEU A 235 15.59 6.46 -12.72
CA LEU A 235 16.48 7.36 -13.45
C LEU A 235 17.61 7.90 -12.57
N THR A 236 17.29 8.31 -11.34
CA THR A 236 18.29 8.80 -10.39
C THR A 236 19.28 7.71 -10.00
N GLN A 237 18.77 6.51 -9.67
CA GLN A 237 19.62 5.35 -9.38
C GLN A 237 20.49 4.93 -10.57
N ALA A 238 19.97 5.03 -11.80
CA ALA A 238 20.72 4.70 -13.00
C ALA A 238 21.90 5.66 -13.22
N ARG A 239 21.71 6.97 -12.99
CA ARG A 239 22.81 7.97 -13.09
C ARG A 239 23.96 7.64 -12.15
N ASP A 240 23.65 7.19 -10.93
CA ASP A 240 24.67 6.79 -9.96
C ASP A 240 25.33 5.45 -10.32
N ASN A 241 24.51 4.44 -10.65
CA ASN A 241 25.00 3.08 -10.92
C ASN A 241 25.80 2.95 -12.22
N PHE A 242 25.54 3.80 -13.20
CA PHE A 242 26.14 3.74 -14.53
C PHE A 242 27.00 4.96 -14.88
N VAL A 243 27.50 5.69 -13.88
CA VAL A 243 28.37 6.87 -14.05
C VAL A 243 29.60 6.62 -14.94
N ALA A 244 30.07 5.36 -15.02
CA ALA A 244 31.17 4.96 -15.88
C ALA A 244 30.86 5.02 -17.39
N TRP A 245 29.59 5.24 -17.76
CA TRP A 245 29.10 5.19 -19.15
C TRP A 245 28.62 6.58 -19.59
N PRO A 246 29.49 7.45 -20.13
CA PRO A 246 29.13 8.82 -20.51
C PRO A 246 28.13 8.89 -21.68
N GLN A 247 27.98 7.80 -22.44
CA GLN A 247 26.97 7.69 -23.50
C GLN A 247 25.56 7.47 -22.93
N LEU A 248 25.43 7.10 -21.65
CA LEU A 248 24.15 6.84 -21.01
C LEU A 248 23.48 8.15 -20.58
N THR A 249 22.26 8.37 -21.05
CA THR A 249 21.40 9.48 -20.63
C THR A 249 20.09 8.94 -20.07
N CYS A 250 19.52 9.65 -19.10
CA CYS A 250 18.27 9.24 -18.43
C CYS A 250 17.15 10.24 -18.69
N SER A 251 15.99 9.76 -19.15
CA SER A 251 14.78 10.57 -19.36
C SER A 251 13.51 9.80 -19.05
N ILE A 252 12.44 10.51 -18.68
CA ILE A 252 11.12 9.89 -18.47
C ILE A 252 10.54 9.44 -19.82
N LEU A 253 9.94 8.25 -19.87
CA LEU A 253 9.13 7.79 -21.00
C LEU A 253 7.99 6.92 -20.47
N ASP A 254 6.75 7.34 -20.73
CA ASP A 254 5.55 6.55 -20.46
C ASP A 254 4.98 6.01 -21.77
N VAL A 255 4.99 4.68 -21.92
CA VAL A 255 4.47 3.99 -23.12
C VAL A 255 2.97 4.24 -23.35
N ASN A 256 2.24 4.63 -22.29
CA ASN A 256 0.82 4.93 -22.35
C ASN A 256 0.54 6.36 -22.83
N GLN A 257 1.50 7.29 -22.75
CA GLN A 257 1.34 8.66 -23.21
C GLN A 257 1.66 8.82 -24.71
N PRO A 258 1.08 9.83 -25.39
CA PRO A 258 1.50 10.21 -26.73
C PRO A 258 2.98 10.57 -26.79
N VAL A 259 3.67 10.15 -27.85
CA VAL A 259 5.10 10.42 -28.02
C VAL A 259 5.35 11.87 -28.42
N ASP A 260 6.22 12.56 -27.67
CA ASP A 260 6.83 13.81 -28.10
C ASP A 260 8.08 13.52 -28.95
N PHE A 261 7.89 13.46 -30.26
CA PHE A 261 8.96 13.17 -31.21
C PHE A 261 10.14 14.16 -31.15
N SER A 262 9.97 15.35 -30.57
CA SER A 262 11.06 16.33 -30.45
C SER A 262 12.10 15.97 -29.39
N GLN A 263 11.77 15.05 -28.46
CA GLN A 263 12.68 14.60 -27.40
C GLN A 263 13.57 13.43 -27.83
N HIS A 264 13.37 12.92 -29.06
CA HIS A 264 14.06 11.75 -29.60
C HIS A 264 14.94 12.13 -30.80
N PRO A 265 15.98 11.33 -31.12
CA PRO A 265 16.82 11.55 -32.28
C PRO A 265 15.99 11.53 -33.57
N ALA A 266 16.15 12.56 -34.41
CA ALA A 266 15.43 12.67 -35.69
C ALA A 266 15.69 11.49 -36.65
N GLN A 267 16.86 10.85 -36.53
CA GLN A 267 17.27 9.69 -37.33
C GLN A 267 16.73 8.35 -36.78
N GLY A 268 16.02 8.38 -35.64
CA GLY A 268 15.56 7.20 -34.91
C GLY A 268 16.66 6.44 -34.17
N TYR A 269 16.24 5.43 -33.40
CA TYR A 269 17.09 4.49 -32.69
C TYR A 269 17.43 3.27 -33.55
N ASP A 270 18.60 2.68 -33.30
CA ASP A 270 19.03 1.43 -33.91
C ASP A 270 18.38 0.22 -33.25
N LEU A 271 18.36 0.26 -31.91
CA LEU A 271 17.80 -0.78 -31.05
C LEU A 271 16.85 -0.11 -30.06
N ILE A 272 15.65 -0.68 -29.92
CA ILE A 272 14.78 -0.45 -28.78
C ILE A 272 14.76 -1.73 -27.95
N VAL A 273 14.96 -1.60 -26.65
CA VAL A 273 14.93 -2.70 -25.68
C VAL A 273 13.76 -2.47 -24.73
N ALA A 274 12.95 -3.50 -24.53
CA ALA A 274 11.83 -3.47 -23.59
C ALA A 274 11.78 -4.82 -22.86
N VAL A 275 11.95 -4.82 -21.54
CA VAL A 275 12.04 -6.05 -20.73
C VAL A 275 11.03 -5.98 -19.59
N ASN A 276 10.05 -6.88 -19.60
CA ASN A 276 8.97 -6.99 -18.60
C ASN A 276 8.32 -5.63 -18.31
N VAL A 277 7.86 -4.96 -19.37
CA VAL A 277 7.26 -3.60 -19.30
C VAL A 277 6.05 -3.46 -20.21
N MET A 278 6.05 -4.14 -21.37
CA MET A 278 5.03 -3.91 -22.38
C MET A 278 3.69 -4.53 -21.99
N HIS A 279 3.66 -5.48 -21.05
CA HIS A 279 2.42 -5.97 -20.46
C HIS A 279 1.67 -4.89 -19.65
N ASP A 280 2.37 -3.88 -19.12
CA ASP A 280 1.74 -2.75 -18.40
C ASP A 280 1.19 -1.66 -19.34
N ALA A 281 1.38 -1.81 -20.66
CA ALA A 281 0.76 -0.92 -21.62
C ALA A 281 -0.77 -1.08 -21.58
N ALA A 282 -1.51 0.02 -21.50
CA ALA A 282 -2.97 0.05 -21.63
C ALA A 282 -3.42 -0.52 -22.98
N HIS A 283 -2.60 -0.37 -24.03
CA HIS A 283 -2.83 -1.04 -25.30
C HIS A 283 -1.50 -1.44 -25.94
N VAL A 284 -1.21 -2.74 -26.00
CA VAL A 284 0.09 -3.28 -26.42
C VAL A 284 0.42 -2.86 -27.86
N THR A 285 -0.47 -3.16 -28.82
CA THR A 285 -0.25 -2.83 -30.24
C THR A 285 -0.07 -1.33 -30.47
N ARG A 286 -0.84 -0.48 -29.78
CA ARG A 286 -0.69 0.99 -29.90
C ARG A 286 0.68 1.44 -29.41
N SER A 287 1.12 0.93 -28.27
CA SER A 287 2.40 1.26 -27.66
C SER A 287 3.58 0.75 -28.49
N LEU A 288 3.48 -0.47 -29.03
CA LEU A 288 4.45 -1.00 -29.99
C LEU A 288 4.53 -0.16 -31.28
N LYS A 289 3.39 0.35 -31.81
CA LYS A 289 3.41 1.28 -32.95
C LYS A 289 4.13 2.59 -32.64
N ARG A 290 4.04 3.09 -31.40
CA ARG A 290 4.81 4.27 -30.95
C ARG A 290 6.31 3.97 -30.97
N LEU A 291 6.73 2.82 -30.44
CA LEU A 291 8.13 2.38 -30.46
C LEU A 291 8.63 2.13 -31.89
N HIS A 292 7.80 1.56 -32.77
CA HIS A 292 8.11 1.43 -34.19
C HIS A 292 8.46 2.79 -34.79
N ARG A 293 7.71 3.85 -34.44
CA ARG A 293 7.95 5.21 -34.91
C ARG A 293 9.20 5.89 -34.37
N LEU A 294 9.80 5.35 -33.32
CA LEU A 294 11.05 5.83 -32.75
C LEU A 294 12.26 5.08 -33.32
N LEU A 295 12.08 3.93 -33.97
CA LEU A 295 13.15 3.21 -34.64
C LEU A 295 13.49 3.84 -35.99
N ARG A 296 14.75 3.72 -36.39
CA ARG A 296 15.14 3.89 -37.78
C ARG A 296 14.59 2.77 -38.65
N SER A 297 14.53 3.00 -39.97
CA SER A 297 14.18 1.93 -40.91
C SER A 297 15.18 0.76 -40.81
N GLY A 298 14.66 -0.45 -40.60
CA GLY A 298 15.46 -1.65 -40.36
C GLY A 298 16.08 -1.75 -38.95
N GLY A 299 15.73 -0.86 -38.03
CA GLY A 299 16.06 -0.99 -36.61
C GLY A 299 15.37 -2.19 -35.95
N HIS A 300 15.83 -2.59 -34.76
CA HIS A 300 15.34 -3.79 -34.09
C HIS A 300 14.69 -3.48 -32.75
N LEU A 301 13.60 -4.21 -32.45
CA LEU A 301 12.98 -4.28 -31.13
C LEU A 301 13.43 -5.59 -30.47
N LEU A 302 14.05 -5.46 -29.30
CA LEU A 302 14.44 -6.56 -28.42
C LEU A 302 13.46 -6.56 -27.25
N LEU A 303 12.57 -7.53 -27.22
CA LEU A 303 11.52 -7.67 -26.22
C LEU A 303 11.82 -8.88 -25.34
N LEU A 304 11.69 -8.78 -24.03
CA LEU A 304 11.74 -9.94 -23.13
C LEU A 304 10.54 -9.85 -22.19
N GLU A 305 9.65 -10.82 -22.25
CA GLU A 305 8.39 -10.78 -21.48
C GLU A 305 8.09 -12.16 -20.87
N ALA A 306 7.42 -12.14 -19.72
CA ALA A 306 6.70 -13.30 -19.23
C ALA A 306 5.56 -13.65 -20.19
N THR A 307 5.40 -14.95 -20.45
CA THR A 307 4.39 -15.47 -21.40
C THR A 307 3.48 -16.53 -20.79
N GLU A 308 3.73 -16.91 -19.54
CA GLU A 308 2.78 -17.71 -18.74
C GLU A 308 1.60 -16.82 -18.36
N ARG A 309 0.39 -17.25 -18.71
CA ARG A 309 -0.84 -16.45 -18.55
C ARG A 309 -1.66 -16.87 -17.32
N ASP A 310 -1.39 -18.05 -16.78
CA ASP A 310 -2.18 -18.68 -15.72
C ASP A 310 -1.34 -18.90 -14.45
N SER A 311 -0.37 -18.01 -14.20
CA SER A 311 0.47 -18.08 -13.00
C SER A 311 -0.31 -17.70 -11.74
N ALA A 312 -0.50 -18.66 -10.85
CA ALA A 312 -1.07 -18.41 -9.54
C ALA A 312 -0.16 -17.54 -8.68
N LEU A 313 1.18 -17.65 -8.81
CA LEU A 313 2.10 -16.74 -8.14
C LEU A 313 1.77 -15.29 -8.49
N GLN A 314 1.61 -15.00 -9.79
CA GLN A 314 1.24 -13.66 -10.25
C GLN A 314 -0.08 -13.22 -9.61
N LEU A 315 -1.12 -14.05 -9.68
CA LEU A 315 -2.44 -13.76 -9.14
C LEU A 315 -2.44 -13.53 -7.62
N ALA A 316 -1.54 -14.18 -6.87
CA ALA A 316 -1.42 -14.05 -5.42
C ALA A 316 -0.45 -12.93 -4.98
N SER A 317 0.26 -12.27 -5.90
CA SER A 317 1.32 -11.31 -5.52
C SER A 317 1.41 -10.07 -6.43
N ILE A 318 2.21 -10.11 -7.51
CA ILE A 318 2.46 -8.96 -8.38
C ILE A 318 1.22 -8.52 -9.17
N GLY A 319 0.20 -9.38 -9.31
CA GLY A 319 -1.10 -9.04 -9.91
C GLY A 319 -1.87 -7.95 -9.17
N PHE A 320 -1.50 -7.64 -7.92
CA PHE A 320 -2.05 -6.46 -7.22
C PHE A 320 -1.42 -5.12 -7.70
N ILE A 321 -0.31 -5.17 -8.43
CA ILE A 321 0.45 -4.02 -8.95
C ILE A 321 0.22 -3.88 -10.45
N GLU A 322 0.46 -4.98 -11.16
CA GLU A 322 0.34 -5.06 -12.62
C GLU A 322 -1.09 -4.71 -13.01
N GLY A 323 -1.24 -3.93 -14.08
CA GLY A 323 -2.49 -3.29 -14.48
C GLY A 323 -3.58 -4.25 -14.96
N LEU A 324 -3.97 -5.25 -14.16
CA LEU A 324 -5.02 -6.24 -14.39
C LEU A 324 -6.42 -5.64 -14.65
N SER A 325 -6.55 -4.32 -14.63
CA SER A 325 -7.78 -3.57 -14.88
C SER A 325 -7.62 -2.40 -15.86
N ASN A 326 -6.42 -2.12 -16.37
CA ASN A 326 -6.13 -0.90 -17.16
C ASN A 326 -5.86 -1.16 -18.65
N PHE A 327 -5.99 -2.40 -19.13
CA PHE A 327 -5.87 -2.70 -20.56
C PHE A 327 -7.18 -2.45 -21.32
N GLU A 328 -7.05 -1.86 -22.51
CA GLU A 328 -8.10 -1.48 -23.45
C GLU A 328 -8.08 -2.34 -24.72
N ASP A 329 -7.29 -3.42 -24.75
CA ASP A 329 -7.14 -4.32 -25.88
C ASP A 329 -7.76 -5.71 -25.62
N GLU A 330 -7.41 -6.71 -26.43
CA GLU A 330 -7.96 -8.08 -26.40
C GLU A 330 -7.86 -8.77 -25.02
N ARG A 331 -6.97 -8.29 -24.14
CA ARG A 331 -6.84 -8.79 -22.76
C ARG A 331 -8.07 -8.51 -21.90
N SER A 332 -8.89 -7.53 -22.27
CA SER A 332 -10.18 -7.24 -21.63
C SER A 332 -11.19 -8.38 -21.76
N GLU A 333 -10.99 -9.31 -22.69
CA GLU A 333 -11.88 -10.45 -22.89
C GLU A 333 -11.71 -11.55 -21.83
N ASP A 334 -10.51 -11.69 -21.27
CA ASP A 334 -10.18 -12.74 -20.30
C ASP A 334 -9.53 -12.24 -19.00
N ASP A 335 -9.51 -10.91 -18.79
CA ASP A 335 -8.96 -10.20 -17.62
C ASP A 335 -7.45 -10.42 -17.37
N LYS A 336 -6.70 -10.98 -18.31
CA LYS A 336 -5.29 -11.36 -18.11
C LYS A 336 -4.33 -10.34 -18.73
N ALA A 337 -3.49 -9.70 -17.90
CA ALA A 337 -2.51 -8.73 -18.38
C ALA A 337 -1.43 -9.34 -19.30
N MET A 338 -1.06 -10.60 -19.05
CA MET A 338 -0.01 -11.29 -19.80
C MET A 338 -0.52 -11.84 -21.15
N LEU A 339 0.32 -11.71 -22.17
CA LEU A 339 0.13 -12.33 -23.49
C LEU A 339 1.00 -13.58 -23.58
N ASP A 340 0.45 -14.65 -24.15
CA ASP A 340 1.25 -15.80 -24.54
C ASP A 340 2.08 -15.48 -25.79
N LEU A 341 3.02 -16.38 -26.12
CA LEU A 341 3.91 -16.20 -27.26
C LEU A 341 3.17 -15.98 -28.60
N PRO A 342 2.10 -16.74 -28.95
CA PRO A 342 1.30 -16.47 -30.15
C PRO A 342 0.65 -15.06 -30.19
N ARG A 343 0.09 -14.60 -29.06
CA ARG A 343 -0.51 -13.25 -28.97
C ARG A 343 0.56 -12.17 -29.06
N TRP A 344 1.72 -12.34 -28.43
CA TRP A 344 2.86 -11.45 -28.62
C TRP A 344 3.29 -11.33 -30.08
N ARG A 345 3.42 -12.45 -30.78
CA ARG A 345 3.74 -12.46 -32.21
C ARG A 345 2.73 -11.68 -33.03
N THR A 346 1.44 -11.89 -32.76
CA THR A 346 0.35 -11.16 -33.42
C THR A 346 0.43 -9.66 -33.15
N ALA A 347 0.60 -9.25 -31.89
CA ALA A 347 0.70 -7.85 -31.49
C ALA A 347 1.91 -7.13 -32.11
N VAL A 348 3.07 -7.79 -32.14
CA VAL A 348 4.29 -7.28 -32.78
C VAL A 348 4.08 -7.09 -34.29
N GLN A 349 3.52 -8.07 -34.97
CA GLN A 349 3.26 -7.99 -36.41
C GLN A 349 2.22 -6.92 -36.76
N ALA A 350 1.12 -6.83 -36.00
CA ALA A 350 0.09 -5.80 -36.16
C ALA A 350 0.62 -4.38 -35.91
N SER A 351 1.81 -4.24 -35.32
CA SER A 351 2.47 -2.98 -35.03
C SER A 351 3.46 -2.52 -36.09
N GLY A 352 3.59 -3.26 -37.21
CA GLY A 352 4.48 -2.91 -38.33
C GLY A 352 5.88 -3.51 -38.22
N PHE A 353 6.09 -4.47 -37.33
CA PHE A 353 7.33 -5.21 -37.22
C PHE A 353 7.25 -6.57 -37.93
N SER A 354 8.37 -7.01 -38.49
CA SER A 354 8.54 -8.39 -38.92
C SER A 354 9.18 -9.21 -37.79
N TRP A 355 8.62 -10.38 -37.52
CA TRP A 355 9.09 -11.29 -36.49
C TRP A 355 10.38 -11.99 -36.94
N VAL A 356 11.45 -11.89 -36.15
CA VAL A 356 12.75 -12.52 -36.49
C VAL A 356 12.91 -13.84 -35.75
N MET A 357 12.78 -13.83 -34.42
CA MET A 357 12.95 -15.03 -33.60
C MET A 357 12.35 -14.86 -32.19
N ASN A 358 12.20 -15.99 -31.50
CA ASN A 358 12.06 -16.05 -30.05
C ASN A 358 13.02 -17.09 -29.47
N TRP A 359 13.38 -16.89 -28.20
CA TRP A 359 14.18 -17.80 -27.39
C TRP A 359 13.61 -17.89 -25.97
N PRO A 360 13.35 -19.09 -25.44
CA PRO A 360 13.41 -20.40 -26.10
C PRO A 360 12.48 -20.52 -27.31
N GLN A 361 12.64 -21.56 -28.15
CA GLN A 361 11.79 -21.72 -29.33
C GLN A 361 10.36 -22.18 -28.99
N GLU A 362 10.26 -23.07 -28.01
CA GLU A 362 9.00 -23.69 -27.57
C GLU A 362 8.14 -22.68 -26.82
N ALA A 363 6.83 -22.70 -27.06
CA ALA A 363 5.89 -21.82 -26.37
C ALA A 363 5.68 -22.25 -24.91
N ASP A 364 5.58 -23.55 -24.66
CA ASP A 364 5.47 -24.15 -23.34
C ASP A 364 6.86 -24.63 -22.90
N HIS A 365 7.61 -23.74 -22.26
CA HIS A 365 8.95 -24.00 -21.77
C HIS A 365 9.03 -23.63 -20.29
N SER A 366 9.81 -24.39 -19.52
CA SER A 366 10.07 -24.15 -18.08
C SER A 366 10.54 -22.75 -17.70
N MET A 367 11.09 -21.97 -18.65
CA MET A 367 11.50 -20.60 -18.39
C MET A 367 10.30 -19.66 -18.23
N ARG A 368 9.13 -20.00 -18.80
CA ARG A 368 7.87 -19.24 -18.71
C ARG A 368 7.95 -17.79 -19.22
N GLN A 369 9.06 -17.46 -19.89
CA GLN A 369 9.38 -16.16 -20.43
C GLN A 369 10.14 -16.35 -21.74
N HIS A 370 10.03 -15.36 -22.63
CA HIS A 370 10.66 -15.39 -23.94
C HIS A 370 11.39 -14.08 -24.21
N PHE A 371 12.63 -14.21 -24.68
CA PHE A 371 13.29 -13.16 -25.45
C PHE A 371 12.79 -13.24 -26.90
N MET A 372 12.36 -12.12 -27.45
CA MET A 372 11.76 -11.97 -28.77
C MET A 372 12.51 -10.86 -29.53
N LEU A 373 12.84 -11.13 -30.79
CA LEU A 373 13.49 -10.18 -31.68
C LEU A 373 12.56 -9.86 -32.85
N ALA A 374 12.36 -8.58 -33.08
CA ALA A 374 11.58 -8.08 -34.20
C ALA A 374 12.33 -6.97 -34.94
N ARG A 375 12.05 -6.81 -36.24
CA ARG A 375 12.67 -5.80 -37.10
C ARG A 375 11.63 -4.83 -37.61
N ALA A 376 11.89 -3.53 -37.51
CA ALA A 376 11.04 -2.50 -38.08
C ALA A 376 11.19 -2.51 -39.61
N GLU A 377 10.12 -2.91 -40.31
CA GLU A 377 10.05 -2.87 -41.77
C GLU A 377 9.23 -1.65 -42.24
N GLY A 378 9.47 -1.25 -43.49
CA GLY A 378 8.84 -0.07 -44.08
C GLY A 378 9.36 1.27 -43.54
N ILE A 379 8.55 2.32 -43.71
CA ILE A 379 8.84 3.66 -43.16
C ILE A 379 8.44 3.63 -41.70
N SER A 380 9.44 3.56 -40.82
CA SER A 380 9.24 3.57 -39.38
C SER A 380 9.08 5.01 -38.85
N HIS A 381 9.92 5.93 -39.29
CA HIS A 381 9.89 7.35 -38.90
C HIS A 381 9.83 8.26 -40.13
N LEU A 382 9.35 9.49 -39.93
CA LEU A 382 9.31 10.50 -40.99
C LEU A 382 10.63 11.28 -41.03
N ASP A 383 11.21 11.41 -42.21
CA ASP A 383 12.33 12.32 -42.44
C ASP A 383 11.80 13.75 -42.62
N LEU A 384 11.76 14.50 -41.52
CA LEU A 384 11.29 15.89 -41.53
C LEU A 384 12.15 16.81 -42.39
N ALA A 385 13.44 16.50 -42.59
CA ALA A 385 14.31 17.30 -43.45
C ALA A 385 13.93 17.09 -44.92
N ALA A 386 13.69 15.85 -45.34
CA ALA A 386 13.19 15.54 -46.67
C ALA A 386 11.80 16.17 -46.92
N VAL A 387 10.92 16.18 -45.92
CA VAL A 387 9.61 16.85 -46.03
C VAL A 387 9.78 18.37 -46.14
N ALA A 388 10.69 18.98 -45.37
CA ALA A 388 10.98 20.42 -45.45
C ALA A 388 11.51 20.81 -46.85
N GLU A 389 12.44 20.03 -47.40
CA GLU A 389 13.00 20.24 -48.73
C GLU A 389 11.93 20.20 -49.83
N GLN A 390 10.94 19.31 -49.71
CA GLN A 390 9.80 19.25 -50.64
C GLN A 390 8.82 20.42 -50.50
N LEU A 391 8.71 21.02 -49.31
CA LEU A 391 7.79 22.12 -49.01
C LEU A 391 8.41 23.50 -49.24
N GLU A 392 9.74 23.64 -49.22
CA GLU A 392 10.52 24.86 -49.48
C GLU A 392 10.04 25.66 -50.71
N PRO A 393 9.80 25.05 -51.90
CA PRO A 393 9.33 25.79 -53.08
C PRO A 393 7.98 26.50 -52.90
N HIS A 394 7.19 26.06 -51.90
CA HIS A 394 5.83 26.53 -51.65
C HIS A 394 5.72 27.45 -50.42
N SER A 395 6.80 27.62 -49.63
CA SER A 395 6.78 28.32 -48.33
C SER A 395 7.21 29.79 -48.37
N THR A 396 7.43 30.37 -49.56
CA THR A 396 8.10 31.67 -49.81
C THR A 396 7.59 32.89 -49.03
N GLN A 397 6.48 32.80 -48.30
CA GLN A 397 5.92 33.89 -47.50
C GLN A 397 6.13 33.77 -46.00
N TRP A 398 6.39 32.57 -45.44
CA TRP A 398 6.52 32.36 -43.99
C TRP A 398 7.61 31.34 -43.65
N PRO A 399 8.33 31.51 -42.53
CA PRO A 399 9.26 30.49 -42.05
C PRO A 399 8.51 29.18 -41.78
N LEU A 400 8.90 28.10 -42.45
CA LEU A 400 8.31 26.78 -42.29
C LEU A 400 8.92 26.09 -41.06
N ALA A 401 8.09 25.73 -40.09
CA ALA A 401 8.48 24.89 -38.95
C ALA A 401 7.67 23.59 -38.99
N LEU A 402 8.33 22.48 -39.32
CA LEU A 402 7.70 21.16 -39.31
C LEU A 402 7.85 20.50 -37.95
N ARG A 403 6.76 19.92 -37.46
CA ARG A 403 6.73 19.14 -36.23
C ARG A 403 5.93 17.87 -36.47
N GLN A 404 6.51 16.73 -36.12
CA GLN A 404 5.77 15.48 -36.04
C GLN A 404 5.03 15.42 -34.71
N VAL A 405 3.73 15.14 -34.76
CA VAL A 405 2.90 14.93 -33.57
C VAL A 405 2.12 13.63 -33.72
N GLU A 406 1.84 12.97 -32.60
CA GLU A 406 0.95 11.80 -32.60
C GLU A 406 -0.52 12.22 -32.72
N GLN A 407 -0.89 13.33 -32.07
CA GLN A 407 -2.21 13.92 -32.12
C GLN A 407 -2.12 15.37 -32.59
N LEU A 408 -2.96 15.75 -33.55
CA LEU A 408 -3.08 17.14 -33.97
C LEU A 408 -3.58 17.97 -32.80
N PHE A 409 -2.99 19.15 -32.59
CA PHE A 409 -3.53 20.13 -31.66
C PHE A 409 -4.94 20.52 -32.13
N THR A 410 -5.97 19.94 -31.53
CA THR A 410 -7.21 20.69 -31.36
C THR A 410 -6.86 21.79 -30.37
N ALA A 411 -7.13 23.06 -30.71
CA ALA A 411 -7.00 24.13 -29.73
C ALA A 411 -7.71 23.63 -28.46
N PRO A 412 -7.05 23.65 -27.28
CA PRO A 412 -7.72 23.20 -26.08
C PRO A 412 -9.03 23.99 -26.00
N ALA A 413 -10.17 23.33 -25.81
CA ALA A 413 -11.24 23.98 -25.07
C ALA A 413 -10.53 24.60 -23.88
N ALA A 414 -10.48 25.94 -23.84
CA ALA A 414 -9.53 26.70 -23.05
C ALA A 414 -9.28 25.94 -21.76
N ARG A 415 -8.05 25.47 -21.55
CA ARG A 415 -7.67 24.91 -20.25
C ARG A 415 -8.08 26.00 -19.29
N GLN A 416 -9.19 25.77 -18.59
CA GLN A 416 -9.49 26.46 -17.37
C GLN A 416 -8.31 26.04 -16.52
N THR A 417 -7.27 26.89 -16.51
CA THR A 417 -6.47 27.03 -15.32
C THR A 417 -7.51 27.12 -14.22
N PRO A 418 -7.57 26.20 -13.26
CA PRO A 418 -8.32 26.46 -12.06
C PRO A 418 -7.67 27.71 -11.50
N GLN A 419 -8.29 28.85 -11.79
CA GLN A 419 -8.00 30.10 -11.14
C GLN A 419 -8.31 29.79 -9.68
N GLN A 420 -7.26 29.80 -8.87
CA GLN A 420 -7.37 29.68 -7.43
C GLN A 420 -8.47 30.63 -6.93
N THR A 421 -9.60 30.04 -6.56
CA THR A 421 -10.52 30.55 -5.55
C THR A 421 -11.31 29.37 -4.99
N SER A 422 -10.62 28.42 -4.36
CA SER A 422 -11.18 27.85 -3.14
C SER A 422 -10.67 28.74 -2.01
N GLU A 423 -11.54 29.57 -1.46
CA GLU A 423 -11.33 30.09 -0.11
C GLU A 423 -11.30 28.88 0.81
N SER A 424 -10.09 28.37 1.07
CA SER A 424 -9.87 27.40 2.13
C SER A 424 -9.99 28.12 3.47
N ALA A 425 -10.71 27.49 4.39
CA ALA A 425 -10.69 27.82 5.80
C ALA A 425 -9.24 27.99 6.29
N PRO A 426 -8.98 28.82 7.33
CA PRO A 426 -7.62 29.17 7.73
C PRO A 426 -6.76 27.92 7.93
N LEU A 427 -5.63 27.89 7.21
CA LEU A 427 -4.62 26.84 7.26
C LEU A 427 -4.25 26.55 8.72
N LYS A 428 -4.26 25.28 9.14
CA LYS A 428 -3.48 24.84 10.31
C LYS A 428 -2.03 25.23 10.02
N GLU A 429 -1.37 25.93 10.95
CA GLU A 429 0.09 26.15 10.85
C GLU A 429 0.77 24.77 10.81
N VAL A 430 1.40 24.44 9.68
CA VAL A 430 2.24 23.26 9.53
C VAL A 430 3.54 23.54 10.29
N ASP A 431 3.98 22.60 11.13
CA ASP A 431 5.26 22.75 11.83
C ASP A 431 6.39 22.99 10.81
N PRO A 432 7.10 24.13 10.85
CA PRO A 432 8.22 24.42 9.96
C PRO A 432 9.29 23.32 9.98
N ALA A 433 9.49 22.63 11.10
CA ALA A 433 10.47 21.55 11.22
C ALA A 433 10.04 20.28 10.48
N LEU A 434 8.76 19.91 10.55
CA LEU A 434 8.19 18.80 9.77
C LEU A 434 8.19 19.14 8.28
N LEU A 435 7.80 20.37 7.94
CA LEU A 435 7.79 20.85 6.57
C LEU A 435 9.21 20.79 5.97
N ASP A 436 10.24 21.21 6.70
CA ASP A 436 11.63 21.11 6.28
C ASP A 436 12.10 19.65 6.18
N ALA A 437 11.76 18.78 7.15
CA ALA A 437 12.16 17.37 7.13
C ALA A 437 11.52 16.59 5.96
N VAL A 438 10.22 16.79 5.71
CA VAL A 438 9.51 16.16 4.60
C VAL A 438 9.92 16.80 3.28
N SER A 439 10.18 18.12 3.24
CA SER A 439 10.76 18.79 2.07
C SER A 439 12.12 18.22 1.73
N GLN A 440 13.00 18.02 2.72
CA GLN A 440 14.31 17.41 2.50
C GLN A 440 14.18 15.99 1.96
N LEU A 441 13.26 15.19 2.52
CA LEU A 441 12.97 13.85 2.01
C LEU A 441 12.44 13.88 0.56
N TRP A 442 11.57 14.83 0.21
CA TRP A 442 11.10 15.01 -1.16
C TRP A 442 12.24 15.46 -2.08
N ARG A 443 13.11 16.39 -1.66
CA ARG A 443 14.28 16.83 -2.44
C ARG A 443 15.23 15.66 -2.72
N GLU A 444 15.51 14.84 -1.71
CA GLU A 444 16.35 13.65 -1.83
C GLU A 444 15.77 12.62 -2.81
N LEU A 445 14.45 12.44 -2.80
CA LEU A 445 13.78 11.41 -3.62
C LEU A 445 13.46 11.89 -5.04
N LEU A 446 13.13 13.18 -5.22
CA LEU A 446 12.71 13.76 -6.50
C LEU A 446 13.87 14.44 -7.25
N GLY A 447 14.99 14.72 -6.58
CA GLY A 447 16.19 15.28 -7.19
C GLY A 447 16.04 16.74 -7.67
N GLN A 448 15.09 17.49 -7.11
CA GLN A 448 14.86 18.91 -7.43
C GLN A 448 14.47 19.72 -6.19
N ASP A 449 14.43 21.05 -6.34
CA ASP A 449 14.03 21.94 -5.26
C ASP A 449 12.53 21.84 -4.96
N ILE A 450 12.21 21.63 -3.69
CA ILE A 450 10.85 21.48 -3.16
C ILE A 450 10.58 22.58 -2.14
N ASN A 451 9.41 23.21 -2.21
CA ASN A 451 8.91 24.20 -1.25
C ASN A 451 7.51 23.82 -0.74
N ALA A 452 6.95 24.61 0.17
CA ALA A 452 5.66 24.33 0.84
C ALA A 452 4.49 24.13 -0.14
N ASP A 453 4.51 24.83 -1.27
CA ASP A 453 3.45 24.80 -2.28
C ASP A 453 3.73 23.80 -3.41
N SER A 454 4.87 23.10 -3.36
CA SER A 454 5.21 22.05 -4.32
C SER A 454 4.21 20.91 -4.23
N ASP A 455 3.63 20.55 -5.37
CA ASP A 455 2.81 19.34 -5.51
C ASP A 455 3.72 18.14 -5.81
N PHE A 456 3.53 17.02 -5.10
CA PHE A 456 4.35 15.83 -5.18
C PHE A 456 4.43 15.26 -6.61
N PHE A 457 3.29 15.14 -7.28
CA PHE A 457 3.19 14.50 -8.59
C PHE A 457 3.62 15.45 -9.71
N LEU A 458 3.30 16.74 -9.60
CA LEU A 458 3.83 17.75 -10.52
C LEU A 458 5.34 17.93 -10.37
N SER A 459 5.87 17.62 -9.19
CA SER A 459 7.32 17.56 -8.91
C SER A 459 7.94 16.22 -9.30
N GLY A 460 7.34 15.47 -10.24
CA GLY A 460 7.93 14.24 -10.79
C GLY A 460 7.90 13.04 -9.86
N GLY A 461 7.09 13.10 -8.78
CA GLY A 461 6.82 11.98 -7.90
C GLY A 461 5.81 11.00 -8.53
N ASP A 462 6.02 9.72 -8.27
CA ASP A 462 5.15 8.62 -8.72
C ASP A 462 4.80 7.70 -7.55
N SER A 463 3.97 6.68 -7.78
CA SER A 463 3.53 5.74 -6.75
C SER A 463 4.68 4.97 -6.07
N LEU A 464 5.79 4.72 -6.77
CA LEU A 464 6.96 4.03 -6.22
C LEU A 464 7.75 4.95 -5.29
N ILE A 465 8.00 6.19 -5.71
CA ILE A 465 8.62 7.21 -4.86
C ILE A 465 7.74 7.49 -3.66
N ALA A 466 6.43 7.61 -3.87
CA ALA A 466 5.45 7.76 -2.82
C ALA A 466 5.52 6.59 -1.83
N THR A 467 5.55 5.34 -2.30
CA THR A 467 5.65 4.17 -1.41
C THR A 467 6.93 4.20 -0.56
N ARG A 468 8.09 4.51 -1.15
CA ARG A 468 9.35 4.62 -0.39
C ARG A 468 9.35 5.78 0.59
N MET A 469 8.79 6.91 0.18
CA MET A 469 8.60 8.10 1.02
C MET A 469 7.72 7.76 2.21
N ILE A 470 6.55 7.16 1.99
CA ILE A 470 5.62 6.69 3.02
C ILE A 470 6.30 5.67 3.94
N ALA A 471 7.07 4.71 3.43
CA ALA A 471 7.81 3.74 4.24
C ALA A 471 8.91 4.39 5.10
N ARG A 472 9.60 5.42 4.58
CA ARG A 472 10.58 6.22 5.35
C ARG A 472 9.90 7.07 6.41
N LEU A 473 8.80 7.75 6.07
CA LEU A 473 8.02 8.52 7.02
C LEU A 473 7.44 7.65 8.14
N ASN A 474 6.89 6.48 7.80
CA ASN A 474 6.43 5.50 8.79
C ASN A 474 7.57 5.02 9.72
N ARG A 475 8.80 4.86 9.22
CA ARG A 475 9.99 4.56 10.06
C ARG A 475 10.43 5.72 10.94
N MET A 476 10.27 6.94 10.46
CA MET A 476 10.49 8.17 11.23
C MET A 476 9.39 8.43 12.26
N GLY A 477 8.34 7.61 12.27
CA GLY A 477 7.23 7.69 13.21
C GLY A 477 6.06 8.53 12.70
N HIS A 478 6.03 9.01 11.46
CA HIS A 478 4.88 9.79 11.00
C HIS A 478 3.69 8.87 10.65
N SER A 479 2.86 8.52 11.64
CA SER A 479 1.59 7.79 11.41
C SER A 479 0.61 8.62 10.57
N GLY A 480 -0.21 7.98 9.74
CA GLY A 480 -1.05 8.70 8.76
C GLY A 480 -0.36 8.96 7.41
N SER A 481 0.94 8.63 7.30
CA SER A 481 1.62 8.43 6.03
C SER A 481 0.99 7.24 5.31
N SER A 482 0.04 7.52 4.41
CA SER A 482 -0.49 6.55 3.46
C SER A 482 -0.42 7.13 2.06
N LEU A 483 -0.30 6.26 1.06
CA LEU A 483 -0.40 6.67 -0.34
C LEU A 483 -1.72 7.40 -0.61
N ARG A 484 -2.83 6.89 -0.07
CA ARG A 484 -4.15 7.52 -0.19
C ARG A 484 -4.12 8.98 0.25
N ASN A 485 -3.51 9.24 1.42
CA ASN A 485 -3.43 10.58 1.98
C ASN A 485 -2.56 11.53 1.14
N LEU A 486 -1.47 11.02 0.54
CA LEU A 486 -0.66 11.79 -0.41
C LEU A 486 -1.44 12.12 -1.69
N PHE A 487 -2.25 11.19 -2.20
CA PHE A 487 -3.10 11.43 -3.36
C PHE A 487 -4.21 12.46 -3.07
N ASP A 488 -4.83 12.38 -1.90
CA ASP A 488 -5.87 13.32 -1.47
C ASP A 488 -5.30 14.72 -1.17
N ASN A 489 -4.03 14.80 -0.77
CA ASN A 489 -3.36 16.04 -0.38
C ASN A 489 -1.95 16.13 -1.01
N PRO A 490 -1.83 16.37 -2.33
CA PRO A 490 -0.56 16.26 -3.04
C PRO A 490 0.39 17.45 -2.83
N ARG A 491 -0.11 18.60 -2.34
CA ARG A 491 0.73 19.76 -2.00
C ARG A 491 1.49 19.51 -0.70
N LEU A 492 2.79 19.82 -0.65
CA LEU A 492 3.65 19.51 0.49
C LEU A 492 3.07 20.02 1.81
N SER A 493 2.58 21.26 1.87
CA SER A 493 1.95 21.83 3.07
C SER A 493 0.73 21.03 3.52
N ASP A 494 -0.10 20.60 2.57
CA ASP A 494 -1.37 19.93 2.83
C ASP A 494 -1.09 18.49 3.25
N PHE A 495 -0.19 17.82 2.54
CA PHE A 495 0.34 16.53 2.92
C PHE A 495 0.91 16.57 4.34
N CYS A 496 1.82 17.51 4.65
CA CYS A 496 2.39 17.65 5.98
C CYS A 496 1.32 17.97 7.04
N SER A 497 0.26 18.70 6.70
CA SER A 497 -0.87 18.94 7.61
C SER A 497 -1.68 17.67 7.94
N THR A 498 -1.56 16.65 7.09
CA THR A 498 -2.20 15.33 7.26
C THR A 498 -1.27 14.27 7.84
N LEU A 499 0.04 14.51 7.82
CA LEU A 499 1.04 13.67 8.45
C LEU A 499 0.98 13.91 9.96
N LEU A 500 0.61 12.87 10.72
CA LEU A 500 0.62 12.96 12.16
C LEU A 500 2.06 12.80 12.61
N ASP A 501 2.61 13.84 13.23
CA ASP A 501 3.92 13.77 13.85
C ASP A 501 3.87 12.86 15.09
N GLN A 502 4.66 11.76 15.13
CA GLN A 502 4.99 11.13 16.41
C GLN A 502 6.15 11.84 17.12
N ASN A 503 6.88 12.73 16.43
CA ASN A 503 8.07 13.40 16.97
C ASN A 503 7.83 14.82 17.48
N VAL A 504 6.63 15.37 17.28
CA VAL A 504 6.13 16.43 18.15
C VAL A 504 5.05 15.80 19.00
N GLN A 505 5.37 15.56 20.26
CA GLN A 505 4.41 15.23 21.30
C GLN A 505 3.52 16.47 21.57
N THR A 506 2.77 16.92 20.57
CA THR A 506 1.65 17.84 20.75
C THR A 506 0.47 17.06 21.29
N ASP A 507 -0.20 17.66 22.27
CA ASP A 507 -1.41 17.16 22.90
C ASP A 507 -2.58 17.28 21.89
N ASP A 508 -2.58 16.42 20.85
CA ASP A 508 -3.46 16.45 19.68
C ASP A 508 -4.87 15.90 20.00
N ASN A 509 -5.40 16.44 21.09
CA ASN A 509 -6.71 16.12 21.63
C ASN A 509 -7.77 17.07 21.06
N PRO A 510 -9.02 16.61 20.89
CA PRO A 510 -9.45 15.23 20.95
C PRO A 510 -9.23 14.50 19.60
N LEU A 511 -8.97 13.19 19.68
CA LEU A 511 -8.94 12.28 18.53
C LEU A 511 -10.35 11.86 18.10
N VAL A 512 -10.60 11.70 16.81
CA VAL A 512 -11.89 11.15 16.32
C VAL A 512 -11.83 9.62 16.35
N LEU A 513 -12.63 8.98 17.20
CA LEU A 513 -12.70 7.52 17.33
C LEU A 513 -13.80 6.90 16.47
N ALA A 514 -14.93 7.61 16.32
CA ALA A 514 -16.03 7.22 15.46
C ALA A 514 -16.81 8.44 14.97
N ARG A 515 -17.38 8.33 13.76
CA ARG A 515 -18.36 9.28 13.23
C ARG A 515 -19.72 8.58 13.20
N GLY A 516 -20.75 9.25 13.70
CA GLY A 516 -22.12 8.74 13.73
C GLY A 516 -23.13 9.81 13.36
N ARG A 517 -24.40 9.41 13.23
CA ARG A 517 -25.48 10.29 12.75
C ARG A 517 -26.21 11.04 13.85
N ASN A 518 -26.00 10.68 15.12
CA ASN A 518 -26.60 11.38 16.26
C ASN A 518 -26.01 12.80 16.40
N GLU A 519 -26.85 13.75 16.82
CA GLU A 519 -26.49 15.14 17.04
C GLU A 519 -25.58 15.33 18.27
N LEU A 520 -25.63 14.41 19.24
CA LEU A 520 -24.75 14.42 20.41
C LEU A 520 -23.34 13.96 20.05
N SER A 521 -22.35 14.61 20.67
CA SER A 521 -20.96 14.18 20.65
C SER A 521 -20.57 13.65 22.02
N LEU A 522 -19.87 12.51 22.04
CA LEU A 522 -19.34 11.86 23.23
C LEU A 522 -17.84 12.09 23.33
N PHE A 523 -17.37 12.57 24.49
CA PHE A 523 -15.94 12.71 24.78
C PHE A 523 -15.51 11.64 25.80
N VAL A 524 -14.59 10.77 25.40
CA VAL A 524 -14.05 9.69 26.23
C VAL A 524 -12.64 10.03 26.72
N PHE A 525 -12.33 9.67 27.96
CA PHE A 525 -11.05 9.98 28.61
C PHE A 525 -10.22 8.70 28.77
N HIS A 526 -8.94 8.76 28.38
CA HIS A 526 -8.02 7.61 28.44
C HIS A 526 -8.00 6.87 29.78
N ALA A 527 -7.61 5.59 29.74
CA ALA A 527 -7.38 4.77 30.92
C ALA A 527 -5.98 5.04 31.53
N SER A 528 -5.54 4.25 32.51
CA SER A 528 -4.26 4.47 33.19
C SER A 528 -3.03 4.31 32.29
N ASP A 529 -3.19 3.70 31.11
CA ASP A 529 -2.14 3.53 30.10
C ASP A 529 -1.89 4.78 29.25
N GLY A 530 -2.77 5.77 29.33
CA GLY A 530 -2.72 7.00 28.54
C GLY A 530 -3.38 6.90 27.17
N GLU A 531 -3.95 5.75 26.82
CA GLU A 531 -4.48 5.44 25.49
C GLU A 531 -6.01 5.44 25.48
N VAL A 532 -6.58 5.67 24.29
CA VAL A 532 -8.05 5.64 24.06
C VAL A 532 -8.49 4.48 23.18
N SER A 533 -7.57 3.61 22.77
CA SER A 533 -7.83 2.49 21.85
C SER A 533 -8.85 1.48 22.40
N ALA A 534 -8.90 1.31 23.73
CA ALA A 534 -9.89 0.47 24.40
C ALA A 534 -11.34 0.90 24.10
N TYR A 535 -11.57 2.17 23.77
CA TYR A 535 -12.90 2.67 23.42
C TYR A 535 -13.32 2.38 21.99
N LEU A 536 -12.43 1.94 21.09
CA LEU A 536 -12.77 1.76 19.67
C LEU A 536 -13.95 0.81 19.43
N PRO A 537 -14.07 -0.36 20.11
CA PRO A 537 -15.24 -1.21 19.96
C PRO A 537 -16.53 -0.50 20.41
N LEU A 538 -16.51 0.17 21.56
CA LEU A 538 -17.66 0.91 22.08
C LEU A 538 -18.03 2.09 21.17
N ALA A 539 -17.05 2.84 20.67
CA ALA A 539 -17.24 3.96 19.78
C ALA A 539 -17.92 3.54 18.47
N LYS A 540 -17.55 2.37 17.92
CA LYS A 540 -18.19 1.79 16.72
C LYS A 540 -19.61 1.30 16.99
N ALA A 541 -19.90 0.82 18.20
CA ALA A 541 -21.22 0.34 18.59
C ALA A 541 -22.22 1.49 18.86
N LEU A 542 -21.72 2.71 19.12
CA LEU A 542 -22.53 3.90 19.32
C LEU A 542 -22.73 4.64 17.97
N ASP A 543 -23.97 4.89 17.56
CA ASP A 543 -24.27 5.68 16.35
C ASP A 543 -24.13 7.21 16.59
N MET A 544 -23.01 7.65 17.18
CA MET A 544 -22.73 9.07 17.46
C MET A 544 -21.28 9.45 17.21
N GLN A 545 -20.99 10.75 17.17
CA GLN A 545 -19.60 11.21 17.11
C GLN A 545 -18.91 10.94 18.44
N VAL A 546 -17.79 10.21 18.39
CA VAL A 546 -17.01 9.87 19.59
C VAL A 546 -15.60 10.41 19.46
N PHE A 547 -15.19 11.18 20.46
CA PHE A 547 -13.92 11.89 20.56
C PHE A 547 -13.11 11.34 21.74
N GLY A 548 -11.87 10.92 21.51
CA GLY A 548 -10.97 10.40 22.53
C GLY A 548 -9.96 11.44 23.02
N LEU A 549 -9.77 11.52 24.32
CA LEU A 549 -8.77 12.36 24.97
C LEU A 549 -7.63 11.48 25.50
N GLN A 550 -6.50 11.48 24.79
CA GLN A 550 -5.31 10.67 25.06
C GLN A 550 -4.23 11.45 25.83
N ALA A 551 -3.41 10.75 26.60
CA ALA A 551 -2.24 11.32 27.29
C ALA A 551 -0.94 10.97 26.56
N ALA A 552 -0.81 11.34 25.29
CA ALA A 552 0.40 11.07 24.50
C ALA A 552 1.65 11.78 25.06
N ASN A 553 1.47 12.96 25.69
CA ASN A 553 2.51 13.70 26.39
C ASN A 553 2.03 14.13 27.79
N THR A 554 2.70 13.68 28.84
CA THR A 554 2.39 14.03 30.23
C THR A 554 3.28 15.16 30.77
N SER A 555 4.23 15.66 29.97
CA SER A 555 5.16 16.72 30.36
C SER A 555 4.41 18.00 30.74
N GLY A 556 4.78 18.60 31.87
CA GLY A 556 4.22 19.87 32.35
C GLY A 556 2.85 19.80 33.01
N THR A 557 2.32 18.60 33.27
CA THR A 557 1.05 18.40 34.00
C THR A 557 1.29 17.83 35.40
N ASP A 558 1.22 18.67 36.42
CA ASP A 558 1.59 18.27 37.80
C ASP A 558 0.39 17.77 38.64
N SER A 559 -0.82 17.79 38.07
CA SER A 559 -2.03 17.31 38.75
C SER A 559 -3.10 16.82 37.77
N LEU A 560 -3.96 15.90 38.22
CA LEU A 560 -5.13 15.43 37.46
C LEU A 560 -6.07 16.60 37.08
N LYS A 561 -6.16 17.64 37.93
CA LYS A 561 -6.95 18.85 37.65
C LYS A 561 -6.38 19.68 36.51
N ALA A 562 -5.06 19.80 36.44
CA ALA A 562 -4.38 20.48 35.32
C ALA A 562 -4.58 19.70 34.02
N LEU A 563 -4.51 18.37 34.07
CA LEU A 563 -4.77 17.50 32.93
C LEU A 563 -6.23 17.62 32.44
N ALA A 564 -7.20 17.61 33.35
CA ALA A 564 -8.61 17.85 33.02
C ALA A 564 -8.86 19.24 32.41
N ALA A 565 -8.17 20.29 32.88
CA ALA A 565 -8.27 21.63 32.30
C ALA A 565 -7.71 21.68 30.87
N ARG A 566 -6.64 20.93 30.59
CA ARG A 566 -6.07 20.78 29.26
C ARG A 566 -7.04 20.07 28.31
N TYR A 567 -7.65 18.99 28.78
CA TYR A 567 -8.69 18.28 28.03
C TYR A 567 -9.94 19.13 27.79
N LEU A 568 -10.36 19.94 28.77
CA LEU A 568 -11.47 20.87 28.56
C LEU A 568 -11.19 21.85 27.41
N HIS A 569 -9.95 22.36 27.32
CA HIS A 569 -9.58 23.24 26.22
C HIS A 569 -9.70 22.52 24.86
N ALA A 570 -9.26 21.26 24.79
CA ALA A 570 -9.44 20.41 23.61
C ALA A 570 -10.93 20.16 23.27
N VAL A 571 -11.74 19.80 24.26
CA VAL A 571 -13.20 19.59 24.11
C VAL A 571 -13.88 20.84 23.55
N ARG A 572 -13.51 22.04 24.03
CA ARG A 572 -14.09 23.32 23.57
C ARG A 572 -13.74 23.68 22.12
N ARG A 573 -12.60 23.20 21.60
CA ARG A 573 -12.26 23.39 20.18
C ARG A 573 -13.24 22.64 19.28
N GLN A 574 -13.70 21.48 19.71
CA GLN A 574 -14.63 20.65 18.96
C GLN A 574 -16.09 21.06 19.18
N GLN A 575 -16.46 21.33 20.43
CA GLN A 575 -17.82 21.69 20.81
C GLN A 575 -17.80 22.94 21.69
N ARG A 576 -18.19 24.07 21.07
CA ARG A 576 -18.15 25.38 21.72
C ARG A 576 -19.11 25.52 22.89
N ASN A 577 -20.30 24.91 22.86
CA ASN A 577 -21.33 25.01 23.90
C ASN A 577 -21.98 23.65 24.17
N GLY A 578 -22.54 23.46 25.37
CA GLY A 578 -23.24 22.22 25.75
C GLY A 578 -24.56 21.98 24.98
N PRO A 579 -25.20 20.81 25.22
CA PRO A 579 -24.88 19.85 26.27
C PRO A 579 -23.66 18.97 25.94
N TYR A 580 -22.79 18.78 26.92
CA TYR A 580 -21.62 17.89 26.81
C TYR A 580 -21.95 16.49 27.32
N VAL A 581 -21.52 15.45 26.60
CA VAL A 581 -21.55 14.08 27.09
C VAL A 581 -20.12 13.60 27.32
N LEU A 582 -19.81 13.27 28.56
CA LEU A 582 -18.47 12.85 28.99
C LEU A 582 -18.52 11.42 29.50
N LEU A 583 -17.54 10.59 29.12
CA LEU A 583 -17.42 9.22 29.59
C LEU A 583 -16.00 8.90 30.04
N GLY A 584 -15.87 8.40 31.26
CA GLY A 584 -14.60 7.88 31.78
C GLY A 584 -14.73 6.41 32.15
N TRP A 585 -13.74 5.60 31.78
CA TRP A 585 -13.61 4.20 32.18
C TRP A 585 -12.46 4.06 33.15
N SER A 586 -12.67 3.36 34.28
CA SER A 586 -11.60 3.11 35.24
C SER A 586 -10.95 4.43 35.71
N TYR A 587 -9.64 4.60 35.51
CA TYR A 587 -8.89 5.85 35.65
C TYR A 587 -9.57 7.07 35.02
N GLY A 588 -10.09 6.92 33.79
CA GLY A 588 -10.71 8.00 33.03
C GLY A 588 -11.94 8.61 33.72
N SER A 589 -12.56 7.87 34.65
CA SER A 589 -13.71 8.35 35.46
C SER A 589 -13.37 9.64 36.22
N PHE A 590 -12.18 9.70 36.83
CA PHE A 590 -11.73 10.88 37.58
C PHE A 590 -11.49 12.09 36.67
N LEU A 591 -10.98 11.87 35.45
CA LEU A 591 -10.78 12.92 34.47
C LEU A 591 -12.10 13.45 33.91
N ALA A 592 -13.05 12.56 33.64
CA ALA A 592 -14.39 12.91 33.19
C ALA A 592 -15.13 13.72 34.27
N GLU A 593 -15.04 13.32 35.54
CA GLU A 593 -15.62 14.04 36.68
C GLU A 593 -15.00 15.45 36.85
N GLU A 594 -13.66 15.55 36.83
CA GLU A 594 -12.99 16.85 36.98
C GLU A 594 -13.28 17.79 35.81
N THR A 595 -13.38 17.25 34.59
CA THR A 595 -13.78 18.04 33.41
C THR A 595 -15.25 18.47 33.50
N ALA A 596 -16.14 17.57 33.94
CA ALA A 596 -17.54 17.89 34.20
C ALA A 596 -17.68 19.03 35.23
N ARG A 597 -16.88 19.00 36.31
CA ARG A 597 -16.84 20.06 37.32
C ARG A 597 -16.45 21.41 36.74
N LEU A 598 -15.44 21.43 35.86
CA LEU A 598 -14.99 22.67 35.23
C LEU A 598 -16.07 23.25 34.31
N LEU A 599 -16.74 22.41 33.52
CA LEU A 599 -17.86 22.79 32.66
C LEU A 599 -19.08 23.28 33.46
N GLN A 600 -19.46 22.57 34.53
CA GLN A 600 -20.58 22.97 35.37
C GLN A 600 -20.36 24.32 36.06
N ARG A 601 -19.14 24.60 36.52
CA ARG A 601 -18.77 25.93 37.06
C ARG A 601 -18.88 27.06 36.04
N GLN A 602 -18.80 26.73 34.76
CA GLN A 602 -19.01 27.66 33.65
C GLN A 602 -20.49 27.75 33.22
N GLY A 603 -21.40 27.07 33.92
CA GLY A 603 -22.84 27.09 33.63
C GLY A 603 -23.27 26.15 32.50
N GLU A 604 -22.40 25.26 32.03
CA GLU A 604 -22.73 24.31 30.96
C GLU A 604 -23.54 23.13 31.46
N ARG A 605 -24.38 22.59 30.57
CA ARG A 605 -25.09 21.32 30.81
C ARG A 605 -24.15 20.15 30.49
N VAL A 606 -24.00 19.22 31.42
CA VAL A 606 -23.13 18.05 31.28
C VAL A 606 -23.90 16.78 31.64
N ARG A 607 -23.75 15.73 30.84
CA ARG A 607 -24.18 14.35 31.13
C ARG A 607 -22.92 13.51 31.31
N LEU A 608 -22.77 12.90 32.48
CA LEU A 608 -21.58 12.14 32.85
C LEU A 608 -21.85 10.63 32.83
N ILE A 609 -20.94 9.86 32.26
CA ILE A 609 -20.99 8.41 32.25
C ILE A 609 -19.73 7.90 32.94
N LEU A 610 -19.92 7.20 34.05
CA LEU A 610 -18.86 6.51 34.80
C LEU A 610 -18.94 5.02 34.46
N LEU A 611 -17.98 4.56 33.65
CA LEU A 611 -17.86 3.16 33.27
C LEU A 611 -16.86 2.48 34.21
N ASP A 612 -17.39 1.64 35.09
CA ASP A 612 -16.64 0.89 36.10
C ASP A 612 -15.59 1.71 36.84
N PRO A 613 -16.00 2.77 37.58
CA PRO A 613 -15.07 3.57 38.35
C PRO A 613 -14.36 2.72 39.41
N VAL A 614 -13.14 3.15 39.77
CA VAL A 614 -12.18 2.42 40.61
C VAL A 614 -11.79 3.22 41.85
N CYS A 615 -11.21 2.56 42.86
CA CYS A 615 -10.64 3.22 44.04
C CYS A 615 -9.18 3.63 43.75
N ARG A 616 -8.80 4.87 44.08
CA ARG A 616 -7.44 5.38 43.87
C ARG A 616 -6.38 4.64 44.67
N ALA A 617 -6.79 3.97 45.75
CA ALA A 617 -5.89 3.15 46.57
C ALA A 617 -5.41 1.90 45.81
N ASP A 618 -6.20 1.38 44.87
CA ASP A 618 -5.82 0.21 44.04
C ASP A 618 -4.72 0.56 43.01
N PHE A 619 -4.45 1.85 42.78
CA PHE A 619 -3.45 2.35 41.83
C PHE A 619 -2.16 2.82 42.53
N ARG A 620 -2.01 2.54 43.83
CA ARG A 620 -0.81 2.89 44.59
C ARG A 620 0.30 1.87 44.35
N PHE A 621 1.51 2.38 44.18
CA PHE A 621 2.74 1.63 44.13
C PHE A 621 3.84 2.43 44.82
N ASP A 622 4.80 1.73 45.43
CA ASP A 622 5.90 2.36 46.17
C ASP A 622 7.14 2.58 45.29
N ASP A 623 7.34 1.70 44.32
CA ASP A 623 8.49 1.69 43.41
C ASP A 623 8.15 1.05 42.05
N ARG A 624 9.15 1.01 41.15
CA ARG A 624 9.02 0.47 39.80
C ARG A 624 8.64 -1.02 39.77
N PRO A 625 9.26 -1.93 40.55
CA PRO A 625 8.78 -3.31 40.67
C PRO A 625 7.31 -3.39 41.12
N GLY A 626 6.91 -2.58 42.10
CA GLY A 626 5.52 -2.49 42.55
C GLY A 626 4.56 -2.11 41.42
N LEU A 627 4.93 -1.13 40.59
CA LEU A 627 4.17 -0.74 39.41
C LEU A 627 4.05 -1.89 38.39
N LEU A 628 5.15 -2.58 38.08
CA LEU A 628 5.14 -3.72 37.15
C LEU A 628 4.28 -4.87 37.68
N ARG A 629 4.34 -5.16 38.98
CA ARG A 629 3.51 -6.19 39.63
C ARG A 629 2.02 -5.82 39.65
N LEU A 630 1.71 -4.53 39.76
CA LEU A 630 0.34 -4.03 39.65
C LEU A 630 -0.20 -4.23 38.22
N MET A 631 0.58 -3.85 37.21
CA MET A 631 0.22 -4.00 35.79
C MET A 631 0.11 -5.46 35.34
N ALA A 632 0.86 -6.36 35.98
CA ALA A 632 0.82 -7.80 35.71
C ALA A 632 -0.50 -8.49 36.11
N GLN A 633 -1.38 -7.79 36.84
CA GLN A 633 -2.67 -8.31 37.33
C GLN A 633 -3.86 -7.89 36.43
N GLY A 634 -3.59 -7.55 35.17
CA GLY A 634 -4.61 -7.16 34.18
C GLY A 634 -5.47 -8.31 33.65
N ALA A 635 -6.17 -8.07 32.53
CA ALA A 635 -7.08 -9.03 31.88
C ALA A 635 -6.48 -10.43 31.67
N LYS A 636 -5.18 -10.49 31.39
CA LYS A 636 -4.40 -11.73 31.46
C LYS A 636 -3.30 -11.55 32.50
N ARG A 637 -3.16 -12.56 33.36
CA ARG A 637 -2.12 -12.56 34.39
C ARG A 637 -0.74 -12.75 33.76
N ILE A 638 0.16 -11.81 34.01
CA ILE A 638 1.56 -11.89 33.61
C ILE A 638 2.35 -12.50 34.77
N ALA A 639 3.04 -13.61 34.54
CA ALA A 639 3.90 -14.21 35.55
C ALA A 639 5.23 -13.44 35.60
N LEU A 640 5.52 -12.84 36.75
CA LEU A 640 6.78 -12.16 37.04
C LEU A 640 7.56 -12.93 38.11
N PRO A 641 8.90 -12.93 38.05
CA PRO A 641 9.71 -13.64 39.02
C PRO A 641 9.64 -13.00 40.43
N ASP A 642 9.90 -13.81 41.47
CA ASP A 642 9.86 -13.37 42.86
C ASP A 642 11.04 -12.45 43.23
N ASP A 643 12.13 -12.50 42.46
CA ASP A 643 13.35 -11.70 42.66
C ASP A 643 13.47 -10.51 41.68
N LEU A 644 12.35 -10.06 41.10
CA LEU A 644 12.31 -8.93 40.16
C LEU A 644 13.00 -7.67 40.74
N GLU A 645 12.82 -7.42 42.04
CA GLU A 645 13.39 -6.30 42.78
C GLU A 645 14.93 -6.33 42.84
N ALA A 646 15.53 -7.51 42.70
CA ALA A 646 16.99 -7.69 42.69
C ALA A 646 17.62 -7.38 41.33
N LEU A 647 16.82 -7.29 40.26
CA LEU A 647 17.31 -7.00 38.90
C LEU A 647 17.54 -5.50 38.68
N PRO A 648 18.48 -5.11 37.79
CA PRO A 648 18.61 -3.73 37.34
C PRO A 648 17.32 -3.18 36.69
N PRO A 649 17.00 -1.87 36.81
CA PRO A 649 15.73 -1.30 36.31
C PRO A 649 15.43 -1.55 34.81
N ALA A 650 16.46 -1.58 33.97
CA ALA A 650 16.32 -1.88 32.55
C ALA A 650 15.97 -3.36 32.31
N GLU A 651 16.53 -4.27 33.11
CA GLU A 651 16.24 -5.70 33.04
C GLU A 651 14.85 -6.02 33.59
N GLN A 652 14.41 -5.33 34.65
CA GLN A 652 13.04 -5.47 35.19
C GLN A 652 11.97 -5.24 34.11
N LEU A 653 12.11 -4.18 33.32
CA LEU A 653 11.18 -3.86 32.24
C LEU A 653 11.29 -4.85 31.09
N SER A 654 12.51 -5.29 30.74
CA SER A 654 12.68 -6.32 29.72
C SER A 654 12.03 -7.65 30.12
N VAL A 655 12.16 -8.06 31.39
CA VAL A 655 11.49 -9.25 31.93
C VAL A 655 9.98 -9.10 31.83
N PHE A 656 9.44 -7.95 32.24
CA PHE A 656 8.01 -7.68 32.13
C PHE A 656 7.51 -7.77 30.67
N MET A 657 8.20 -7.14 29.71
CA MET A 657 7.83 -7.14 28.29
C MET A 657 7.86 -8.55 27.69
N ASN A 658 8.87 -9.34 28.06
CA ASN A 658 9.00 -10.72 27.62
C ASN A 658 7.88 -11.59 28.21
N SER A 659 7.60 -11.49 29.51
CA SER A 659 6.51 -12.21 30.17
C SER A 659 5.14 -11.80 29.61
N ALA A 660 4.94 -10.52 29.30
CA ALA A 660 3.72 -10.01 28.67
C ALA A 660 3.53 -10.57 27.25
N THR A 661 4.62 -10.71 26.49
CA THR A 661 4.60 -11.34 25.16
C THR A 661 4.25 -12.82 25.27
N GLN A 662 4.86 -13.54 26.22
CA GLN A 662 4.56 -14.97 26.47
C GLN A 662 3.12 -15.21 26.93
N ALA A 663 2.57 -14.32 27.75
CA ALA A 663 1.16 -14.35 28.16
C ALA A 663 0.19 -13.98 27.03
N GLY A 664 0.69 -13.61 25.85
CA GLY A 664 -0.11 -13.17 24.71
C GLY A 664 -0.87 -11.87 24.99
N VAL A 665 -0.29 -11.00 25.83
CA VAL A 665 -0.74 -9.62 26.03
C VAL A 665 -0.11 -8.71 24.96
N LEU A 666 1.17 -8.96 24.65
CA LEU A 666 1.88 -8.31 23.55
C LEU A 666 2.12 -9.31 22.42
N LYS A 667 2.06 -8.86 21.15
CA LYS A 667 2.40 -9.70 19.99
C LYS A 667 3.91 -9.85 19.82
N THR A 668 4.65 -8.77 20.05
CA THR A 668 6.13 -8.72 20.01
C THR A 668 6.62 -7.71 21.06
N PRO A 669 7.83 -7.91 21.62
CA PRO A 669 8.39 -6.97 22.58
C PRO A 669 8.73 -5.64 21.88
N PRO A 670 8.29 -4.50 22.42
CA PRO A 670 8.62 -3.18 21.86
C PRO A 670 10.11 -2.86 22.04
N ARG A 671 10.61 -1.87 21.28
CA ARG A 671 11.99 -1.40 21.46
C ARG A 671 12.19 -0.86 22.88
N PRO A 672 13.37 -1.05 23.51
CA PRO A 672 13.59 -0.67 24.90
C PRO A 672 13.24 0.79 25.23
N GLN A 673 13.54 1.72 24.32
CA GLN A 673 13.21 3.13 24.51
C GLN A 673 11.70 3.40 24.52
N GLN A 674 10.93 2.71 23.67
CA GLN A 674 9.47 2.84 23.61
C GLN A 674 8.82 2.21 24.85
N ALA A 675 9.34 1.06 25.28
CA ALA A 675 8.94 0.41 26.52
C ALA A 675 9.13 1.34 27.73
N GLU A 676 10.25 2.05 27.78
CA GLU A 676 10.57 2.98 28.87
C GLU A 676 9.65 4.20 28.89
N GLN A 677 9.43 4.83 27.74
CA GLN A 677 8.50 5.97 27.63
C GLN A 677 7.07 5.58 28.01
N TRP A 678 6.63 4.40 27.58
CA TRP A 678 5.33 3.85 27.94
C TRP A 678 5.21 3.68 29.46
N LEU A 679 6.20 3.07 30.11
CA LEU A 679 6.19 2.88 31.56
C LEU A 679 6.19 4.21 32.32
N GLN A 680 7.03 5.17 31.92
CA GLN A 680 7.12 6.50 32.54
C GLN A 680 5.78 7.25 32.47
N ARG A 681 5.06 7.13 31.36
CA ARG A 681 3.73 7.71 31.21
C ARG A 681 2.75 7.11 32.21
N ILE A 682 2.72 5.78 32.34
CA ILE A 682 1.83 5.09 33.28
C ILE A 682 2.14 5.45 34.72
N GLU A 683 3.43 5.41 35.07
CA GLU A 683 3.93 5.81 36.39
C GLU A 683 3.46 7.21 36.76
N HIS A 684 3.62 8.16 35.82
CA HIS A 684 3.19 9.53 36.01
C HIS A 684 1.67 9.65 36.18
N LEU A 685 0.87 9.05 35.29
CA LEU A 685 -0.59 9.13 35.35
C LEU A 685 -1.16 8.54 36.64
N MET A 686 -0.66 7.37 37.06
CA MET A 686 -1.04 6.74 38.32
C MET A 686 -0.63 7.59 39.54
N THR A 687 0.54 8.25 39.48
CA THR A 687 0.97 9.21 40.50
C THR A 687 0.02 10.41 40.59
N LEU A 688 -0.45 10.94 39.45
CA LEU A 688 -1.44 12.03 39.45
C LEU A 688 -2.76 11.61 40.12
N LEU A 689 -3.22 10.38 39.87
CA LEU A 689 -4.45 9.85 40.44
C LEU A 689 -4.34 9.62 41.95
N THR A 690 -3.25 8.99 42.42
CA THR A 690 -3.08 8.68 43.85
C THR A 690 -2.96 9.93 44.72
N ARG A 691 -2.44 11.03 44.15
CA ARG A 691 -2.36 12.36 44.79
C ARG A 691 -3.63 13.19 44.60
N HIS A 692 -4.56 12.76 43.76
CA HIS A 692 -5.78 13.49 43.48
C HIS A 692 -6.74 13.47 44.67
N SER A 693 -7.44 14.57 44.87
CA SER A 693 -8.53 14.73 45.83
C SER A 693 -9.82 15.06 45.08
N GLN A 694 -10.85 14.25 45.26
CA GLN A 694 -12.12 14.45 44.57
C GLN A 694 -12.90 15.68 45.08
N PRO A 695 -13.74 16.27 44.22
CA PRO A 695 -14.62 17.36 44.60
C PRO A 695 -15.78 16.85 45.46
N ARG A 696 -16.25 17.69 46.40
CA ARG A 696 -17.28 17.28 47.38
C ARG A 696 -18.72 17.26 46.85
N GLN A 697 -19.00 17.80 45.65
CA GLN A 697 -20.37 17.81 45.12
C GLN A 697 -20.43 18.20 43.64
N LEU A 698 -21.13 17.40 42.84
CA LEU A 698 -21.54 17.71 41.47
C LEU A 698 -23.03 17.38 41.32
N ASP A 699 -23.80 18.33 40.77
CA ASP A 699 -25.24 18.17 40.58
C ASP A 699 -25.57 18.08 39.09
N LEU A 700 -25.35 16.91 38.51
CA LEU A 700 -25.52 16.67 37.07
C LEU A 700 -26.00 15.23 36.80
N PRO A 701 -26.71 14.97 35.69
CA PRO A 701 -27.12 13.63 35.31
C PRO A 701 -25.92 12.70 35.15
N CYS A 702 -25.93 11.59 35.87
CA CYS A 702 -24.85 10.59 35.82
C CYS A 702 -25.39 9.17 35.59
N LEU A 703 -24.80 8.47 34.63
CA LEU A 703 -24.93 7.02 34.47
C LEU A 703 -23.71 6.36 35.11
N TRP A 704 -23.94 5.38 35.98
CA TRP A 704 -22.89 4.55 36.57
C TRP A 704 -23.11 3.11 36.14
N LEU A 705 -22.21 2.59 35.31
CA LEU A 705 -22.17 1.18 34.91
C LEU A 705 -21.08 0.44 35.68
N SER A 706 -21.40 -0.67 36.35
CA SER A 706 -20.42 -1.49 37.08
C SER A 706 -20.27 -2.88 36.47
N ALA A 707 -19.05 -3.41 36.42
CA ALA A 707 -18.78 -4.81 36.17
C ALA A 707 -19.04 -5.64 37.45
N GLU A 708 -19.70 -6.79 37.32
CA GLU A 708 -19.91 -7.72 38.44
C GLU A 708 -18.66 -8.55 38.76
N GLY A 709 -17.85 -8.85 37.74
CA GLY A 709 -16.66 -9.70 37.82
C GLY A 709 -15.35 -8.95 38.11
N ARG A 710 -15.37 -7.96 39.02
CA ARG A 710 -14.16 -7.20 39.37
C ARG A 710 -13.11 -8.09 40.08
N PRO A 711 -11.80 -7.78 39.94
CA PRO A 711 -10.76 -8.49 40.69
C PRO A 711 -11.00 -8.43 42.20
N GLN A 712 -10.91 -9.56 42.90
CA GLN A 712 -11.22 -9.65 44.34
C GLN A 712 -10.35 -8.75 45.23
N HIS A 713 -9.16 -8.38 44.75
CA HIS A 713 -8.23 -7.53 45.49
C HIS A 713 -8.55 -6.03 45.37
N TRP A 714 -9.45 -5.63 44.46
CA TRP A 714 -9.85 -4.23 44.30
C TRP A 714 -10.78 -3.80 45.42
N LEU A 715 -10.54 -2.60 45.93
CA LEU A 715 -11.40 -1.99 46.91
C LEU A 715 -12.73 -1.52 46.26
N PRO A 716 -13.83 -1.46 47.03
CA PRO A 716 -15.07 -0.89 46.54
C PRO A 716 -14.85 0.55 46.06
N ALA A 717 -15.29 0.85 44.84
CA ALA A 717 -15.15 2.19 44.27
C ALA A 717 -15.90 3.24 45.09
N GLU A 718 -16.96 2.82 45.80
CA GLU A 718 -17.74 3.64 46.72
C GLU A 718 -16.92 4.32 47.82
N GLN A 719 -15.68 3.86 48.10
CA GLN A 719 -14.79 4.55 49.04
C GLN A 719 -14.38 5.95 48.57
N ASP A 720 -14.15 6.13 47.27
CA ASP A 720 -13.86 7.43 46.68
C ASP A 720 -15.15 8.06 46.11
N TRP A 721 -16.03 7.24 45.51
CA TRP A 721 -17.20 7.70 44.76
C TRP A 721 -18.50 7.78 45.58
N GLN A 722 -18.43 7.83 46.92
CA GLN A 722 -19.60 7.75 47.81
C GLN A 722 -20.72 8.73 47.45
N GLU A 723 -20.39 9.97 47.12
CA GLU A 723 -21.36 11.03 46.77
C GLU A 723 -22.19 10.72 45.51
N TRP A 724 -21.64 9.93 44.59
CA TRP A 724 -22.31 9.53 43.36
C TRP A 724 -23.23 8.33 43.53
N THR A 725 -22.97 7.46 44.50
CA THR A 725 -23.71 6.20 44.69
C THR A 725 -25.20 6.36 44.92
N ALA A 726 -25.62 7.49 45.51
CA ALA A 726 -27.02 7.80 45.80
C ALA A 726 -27.72 8.59 44.67
N ARG A 727 -26.98 9.08 43.68
CA ARG A 727 -27.47 10.09 42.71
C ARG A 727 -27.36 9.66 41.25
N ALA A 728 -26.45 8.75 40.94
CA ALA A 728 -26.30 8.20 39.60
C ALA A 728 -27.41 7.18 39.30
N HIS A 729 -27.84 7.12 38.04
CA HIS A 729 -28.57 5.96 37.53
C HIS A 729 -27.59 4.79 37.46
N ARG A 730 -27.80 3.75 38.27
CA ARG A 730 -26.88 2.63 38.40
C ARG A 730 -27.37 1.41 37.63
N GLU A 731 -26.47 0.83 36.84
CA GLU A 731 -26.68 -0.50 36.25
C GLU A 731 -25.42 -1.36 36.45
N SER A 732 -25.62 -2.67 36.51
CA SER A 732 -24.54 -3.66 36.62
C SER A 732 -24.53 -4.56 35.39
N MET A 733 -23.34 -4.93 34.92
CA MET A 733 -23.12 -5.77 33.76
C MET A 733 -22.46 -7.10 34.19
N PRO A 734 -22.98 -8.26 33.75
CA PRO A 734 -22.46 -9.57 34.11
C PRO A 734 -21.19 -9.88 33.31
N CYS A 735 -20.12 -9.16 33.61
CA CYS A 735 -18.82 -9.22 32.96
C CYS A 735 -17.73 -8.72 33.91
N ASP A 736 -16.46 -8.93 33.54
CA ASP A 736 -15.33 -8.34 34.25
C ASP A 736 -15.03 -6.90 33.78
N HIS A 737 -14.06 -6.26 34.45
CA HIS A 737 -13.64 -4.88 34.20
C HIS A 737 -13.25 -4.59 32.74
N TRP A 738 -12.59 -5.54 32.08
CA TRP A 738 -12.05 -5.36 30.73
C TRP A 738 -13.06 -5.74 29.65
N GLN A 739 -13.89 -6.75 29.91
CA GLN A 739 -14.95 -7.19 29.00
C GLN A 739 -15.93 -6.07 28.63
N LEU A 740 -16.17 -5.10 29.52
CA LEU A 740 -17.00 -3.93 29.25
C LEU A 740 -16.64 -3.18 27.94
N LEU A 741 -15.36 -3.16 27.57
CA LEU A 741 -14.85 -2.45 26.39
C LEU A 741 -14.20 -3.36 25.34
N LEU A 742 -13.77 -4.56 25.73
CA LEU A 742 -12.99 -5.44 24.86
C LEU A 742 -13.75 -6.67 24.36
N ASP A 743 -14.83 -7.08 25.05
CA ASP A 743 -15.67 -8.20 24.61
C ASP A 743 -16.82 -7.70 23.73
N THR A 744 -17.05 -8.37 22.60
CA THR A 744 -17.99 -7.87 21.58
C THR A 744 -19.42 -7.81 22.10
N ASP A 745 -19.88 -8.84 22.82
CA ASP A 745 -21.26 -8.92 23.29
C ASP A 745 -21.51 -7.93 24.44
N GLN A 746 -20.54 -7.80 25.35
CA GLN A 746 -20.63 -6.86 26.46
C GLN A 746 -20.50 -5.41 26.01
N VAL A 747 -19.71 -5.12 24.98
CA VAL A 747 -19.63 -3.81 24.34
C VAL A 747 -20.99 -3.40 23.77
N GLN A 748 -21.71 -4.32 23.10
CA GLN A 748 -23.04 -4.03 22.57
C GLN A 748 -24.05 -3.73 23.68
N ARG A 749 -24.01 -4.49 24.79
CA ARG A 749 -24.85 -4.23 25.97
C ARG A 749 -24.53 -2.88 26.62
N THR A 750 -23.25 -2.56 26.75
CA THR A 750 -22.77 -1.28 27.28
C THR A 750 -23.22 -0.11 26.39
N ALA A 751 -23.08 -0.24 25.07
CA ALA A 751 -23.57 0.76 24.11
C ALA A 751 -25.09 0.94 24.17
N ALA A 752 -25.85 -0.14 24.32
CA ALA A 752 -27.30 -0.11 24.46
C ALA A 752 -27.74 0.61 25.75
N ALA A 753 -27.11 0.31 26.89
CA ALA A 753 -27.38 0.99 28.16
C ALA A 753 -27.08 2.50 28.09
N ILE A 754 -25.93 2.87 27.53
CA ILE A 754 -25.56 4.27 27.30
C ILE A 754 -26.59 4.97 26.40
N SER A 755 -26.96 4.34 25.29
CA SER A 755 -27.91 4.91 24.33
C SER A 755 -29.31 5.09 24.94
N ALA A 756 -29.77 4.10 25.72
CA ALA A 756 -31.06 4.14 26.41
C ALA A 756 -31.09 5.28 27.45
N TRP A 757 -30.04 5.41 28.25
CA TRP A 757 -29.92 6.46 29.26
C TRP A 757 -29.81 7.86 28.62
N LEU A 758 -29.03 8.02 27.56
CA LEU A 758 -28.94 9.29 26.83
C LEU A 758 -30.28 9.69 26.21
N ALA A 759 -31.05 8.73 25.69
CA ALA A 759 -32.39 8.99 25.17
C ALA A 759 -33.38 9.41 26.27
N ALA A 760 -33.32 8.78 27.45
CA ALA A 760 -34.18 9.12 28.59
C ALA A 760 -33.88 10.52 29.15
N THR A 761 -32.60 10.85 29.34
CA THR A 761 -32.16 12.14 29.87
C THR A 761 -32.28 13.30 28.88
N ASN A 762 -32.50 13.02 27.59
CA ASN A 762 -32.80 14.05 26.60
C ASN A 762 -34.22 14.62 26.73
N LYS A 763 -35.19 13.80 27.18
CA LYS A 763 -36.61 14.20 27.28
C LYS A 763 -36.93 15.12 28.45
N GLU A 764 -36.13 15.09 29.51
CA GLU A 764 -36.28 16.00 30.68
C GLU A 764 -35.74 17.42 30.41
N SER A 765 -35.21 17.69 29.20
CA SER A 765 -34.53 18.93 28.84
C SER A 765 -35.39 19.96 28.07
N HIS A 766 -36.63 19.60 27.70
CA HIS A 766 -37.57 20.49 27.01
C HIS A 766 -38.73 20.83 27.94
N PRO A 767 -38.84 22.09 28.43
CA PRO A 767 -40.10 22.58 28.98
C PRO A 767 -41.20 22.66 27.91
#